data_AF-A0A7C5JXN8-F1
#
_entry.id   AF-A0A7C5JXN8-F1
#
_cell.length_a   1.000
_cell.length_b   1.000
_cell.length_c   1.000
_cell.angle_alpha   90.00
_cell.angle_beta   90.00
_cell.angle_gamma   90.00
#
_symmetry.space_group_name_H-M   'P 1'
#
loop_
_entity.id
_entity.type
_entity.pdbx_description
1 polymer ?
#
loop_
_entity_poly.entity_id
_entity_poly.type
_entity_poly.pdbx_seq_one_letter_code
_entity_poly.pdbx_strand_id
1 'polypeptide(L)'
;MCKDERDIEETIEFYRKFLERFNPSVEEIEVSGQKITRLVFEEYVDARNVVFPSLFGNEEMNLEYCDPKTGLKWAGKFPFKHAVFKKGASFSEATFEGVVSFYGAIFEDDADFYKTTFEWYVSFDRVVFKGIAHFGEAKFKNDQDIFDPQNIGQQWRFQKEVSPEVRTGHVNPSKPSTQRINEFYRFSVTFINAEFMNRVSFNNAKFYGAVRFNFSKFGTNVERKSPAPIDFEKVKFLGPSTEFVECTFSAETSFSDTEFYGHANFEGSTFEQSSYFDRSEFLVDVNPKDTVYFGPGFSPINFRKTNFKKDVSFRGVEFYSKPRFFRTHFEGSAAFTRDMGATTKECAFHQGVEFIMCVFEKEVDFQNCIFRKPNITVISPNYKYPGTSFARSRFGGSAHFNFARFGKVVLNFARFLGQVGFVGTEFSGHLHIREAVFEDIVSFSSAKFNDVDIEGSRFHGAVIFSGSTLNGKFRLYHSTFEREVLFGKGGYKEEDYSPLKFSQGEHPVILEWVVFDDHVSFTEITFLPPVEIIGCKFNGYVSFENAIFKNDAKFDYCLVNGSVSFVGKQNEECKFFKTLTFDGVSLSGTVSFVKSNRDNELEEEFKSMFRLSQALIEAVRIQRLSFEHEGKRDEADRMFVLKMRTRRRLRLEQAREDSWRLFETKTRNFIEWLLGDLPSEYGTSLERIAWAVLIVVILFGVLYWLTLMSNALGMAATFVIISLLISIWHHQTFDNYPDRLAETLKFPVGMIIILGMFYWSVAPQIKGVIARPDILLSNGTSIAHRGINSNCIGTLLNALYYSLVTFTTLGYGDMHPTGWLKALSAIEALTGAVFMALIVAVIARKWMR
;
A
#
# COMPACT_ATOMS: atom_id res chain seq x y z
N MET A 1 6.91 -9.62 -64.78
CA MET A 1 6.86 -10.57 -65.92
C MET A 1 7.43 -9.87 -67.14
N CYS A 2 8.66 -10.22 -67.56
CA CYS A 2 9.27 -9.67 -68.78
C CYS A 2 8.40 -9.99 -70.00
N LYS A 3 8.21 -8.99 -70.86
CA LYS A 3 7.40 -9.05 -72.09
C LYS A 3 8.30 -8.80 -73.32
N ASP A 4 9.35 -9.58 -73.55
CA ASP A 4 9.94 -9.80 -74.89
C ASP A 4 11.14 -10.77 -74.82
N GLU A 5 11.40 -11.58 -75.87
CA GLU A 5 12.65 -12.38 -75.97
C GLU A 5 13.89 -11.48 -76.13
N ARG A 6 13.73 -10.28 -76.70
CA ARG A 6 14.77 -9.26 -76.84
C ARG A 6 15.32 -8.74 -75.50
N ASP A 7 14.50 -8.77 -74.45
CA ASP A 7 14.85 -8.32 -73.09
C ASP A 7 15.82 -9.32 -72.39
N ILE A 8 15.79 -10.60 -72.79
CA ILE A 8 16.62 -11.67 -72.21
C ILE A 8 18.06 -11.58 -72.74
N GLU A 9 18.25 -11.43 -74.05
CA GLU A 9 19.58 -11.28 -74.64
C GLU A 9 20.28 -10.02 -74.11
N GLU A 10 19.55 -8.90 -74.00
CA GLU A 10 20.06 -7.66 -73.40
C GLU A 10 20.45 -7.84 -71.94
N THR A 11 19.65 -8.58 -71.16
CA THR A 11 19.96 -8.92 -69.76
C THR A 11 21.22 -9.78 -69.66
N ILE A 12 21.34 -10.85 -70.45
CA ILE A 12 22.52 -11.72 -70.45
C ILE A 12 23.76 -10.94 -70.89
N GLU A 13 23.64 -10.10 -71.93
CA GLU A 13 24.70 -9.23 -72.42
C GLU A 13 25.17 -8.24 -71.35
N PHE A 14 24.24 -7.63 -70.62
CA PHE A 14 24.55 -6.74 -69.50
C PHE A 14 25.37 -7.46 -68.43
N TYR A 15 24.90 -8.62 -67.95
CA TYR A 15 25.60 -9.37 -66.90
C TYR A 15 26.94 -9.92 -67.41
N ARG A 16 27.04 -10.31 -68.69
CA ARG A 16 28.32 -10.70 -69.30
C ARG A 16 29.32 -9.54 -69.29
N LYS A 17 28.93 -8.35 -69.78
CA LYS A 17 29.77 -7.15 -69.75
C LYS A 17 30.15 -6.73 -68.34
N PHE A 18 29.23 -6.88 -67.37
CA PHE A 18 29.51 -6.63 -65.97
C PHE A 18 30.60 -7.57 -65.45
N LEU A 19 30.47 -8.88 -65.67
CA LEU A 19 31.46 -9.86 -65.23
C LEU A 19 32.80 -9.68 -65.96
N GLU A 20 32.80 -9.39 -67.26
CA GLU A 20 34.02 -9.09 -68.02
C GLU A 20 34.73 -7.83 -67.51
N ARG A 21 33.97 -6.78 -67.13
CA ARG A 21 34.52 -5.53 -66.59
C ARG A 21 35.30 -5.75 -65.29
N PHE A 22 34.78 -6.60 -64.39
CA PHE A 22 35.39 -6.83 -63.07
C PHE A 22 36.28 -8.08 -63.00
N ASN A 23 36.21 -8.94 -64.03
CA ASN A 23 37.05 -10.11 -64.21
C ASN A 23 37.23 -10.98 -62.93
N PRO A 24 36.14 -11.47 -62.32
CA PRO A 24 36.22 -12.29 -61.11
C PRO A 24 36.92 -13.63 -61.37
N SER A 25 37.55 -14.19 -60.35
CA SER A 25 38.03 -15.58 -60.36
C SER A 25 36.88 -16.55 -60.02
N VAL A 26 37.01 -17.81 -60.44
CA VAL A 26 36.03 -18.86 -60.13
C VAL A 26 36.63 -19.86 -59.15
N GLU A 27 35.95 -20.10 -58.03
CA GLU A 27 36.37 -21.06 -57.00
C GLU A 27 35.33 -22.18 -56.83
N GLU A 28 35.77 -23.42 -56.62
CA GLU A 28 34.91 -24.55 -56.24
C GLU A 28 34.89 -24.68 -54.72
N ILE A 29 33.69 -24.68 -54.13
CA ILE A 29 33.48 -24.84 -52.69
C ILE A 29 32.49 -25.97 -52.42
N GLU A 30 32.58 -26.57 -51.24
CA GLU A 30 31.61 -27.55 -50.76
C GLU A 30 30.60 -26.89 -49.84
N VAL A 31 29.33 -26.86 -50.24
CA VAL A 31 28.21 -26.32 -49.44
C VAL A 31 27.21 -27.44 -49.22
N SER A 32 26.99 -27.82 -47.96
CA SER A 32 26.03 -28.87 -47.57
C SER A 32 26.25 -30.22 -48.29
N GLY A 33 27.51 -30.60 -48.52
CA GLY A 33 27.89 -31.85 -49.17
C GLY A 33 27.81 -31.83 -50.71
N GLN A 34 27.55 -30.67 -51.32
CA GLN A 34 27.55 -30.47 -52.77
C GLN A 34 28.66 -29.51 -53.18
N LYS A 35 29.40 -29.87 -54.24
CA LYS A 35 30.37 -29.00 -54.88
C LYS A 35 29.64 -27.97 -55.74
N ILE A 36 29.83 -26.70 -55.44
CA ILE A 36 29.31 -25.57 -56.22
C ILE A 36 30.46 -24.63 -56.60
N THR A 37 30.32 -23.93 -57.71
CA THR A 37 31.26 -22.87 -58.09
C THR A 37 30.74 -21.49 -57.66
N ARG A 38 31.64 -20.60 -57.25
CA ARG A 38 31.32 -19.20 -56.87
C ARG A 38 32.22 -18.21 -57.59
N LEU A 39 31.77 -16.96 -57.69
CA LEU A 39 32.54 -15.84 -58.22
C LEU A 39 33.29 -15.11 -57.10
N VAL A 40 34.56 -14.77 -57.35
CA VAL A 40 35.42 -14.04 -56.42
C VAL A 40 35.95 -12.76 -57.08
N PHE A 41 35.45 -11.63 -56.61
CA PHE A 41 35.85 -10.30 -57.04
C PHE A 41 37.08 -9.85 -56.24
N GLU A 42 38.26 -9.96 -56.86
CA GLU A 42 39.55 -9.63 -56.26
C GLU A 42 39.81 -8.12 -56.16
N GLU A 43 39.17 -7.33 -57.03
CA GLU A 43 39.32 -5.88 -57.14
C GLU A 43 38.07 -5.13 -56.69
N TYR A 44 38.19 -3.81 -56.47
CA TYR A 44 37.08 -2.97 -56.02
C TYR A 44 35.94 -2.95 -57.05
N VAL A 45 34.72 -3.23 -56.61
CA VAL A 45 33.54 -3.26 -57.49
C VAL A 45 32.80 -1.93 -57.40
N ASP A 46 32.95 -1.08 -58.42
CA ASP A 46 32.22 0.19 -58.54
C ASP A 46 31.00 0.05 -59.46
N ALA A 47 29.85 -0.24 -58.86
CA ALA A 47 28.55 -0.37 -59.50
C ALA A 47 27.58 0.76 -59.10
N ARG A 48 28.11 1.96 -58.84
CA ARG A 48 27.29 3.12 -58.47
C ARG A 48 26.40 3.57 -59.64
N ASN A 49 25.15 3.93 -59.34
CA ASN A 49 24.16 4.36 -60.33
C ASN A 49 23.86 3.33 -61.44
N VAL A 50 24.20 2.06 -61.23
CA VAL A 50 23.96 1.00 -62.22
C VAL A 50 22.53 0.47 -62.10
N VAL A 51 21.85 0.28 -63.24
CA VAL A 51 20.57 -0.42 -63.31
C VAL A 51 20.85 -1.88 -63.68
N PHE A 52 20.55 -2.79 -62.76
CA PHE A 52 20.65 -4.23 -62.95
C PHE A 52 19.30 -4.77 -63.46
N PRO A 53 19.23 -5.26 -64.70
CA PRO A 53 18.00 -5.77 -65.31
C PRO A 53 17.50 -7.05 -64.63
N SER A 54 16.22 -7.38 -64.81
CA SER A 54 15.58 -8.50 -64.11
C SER A 54 16.08 -9.88 -64.56
N LEU A 55 16.65 -10.64 -63.62
CA LEU A 55 17.00 -12.06 -63.80
C LEU A 55 15.79 -13.01 -63.63
N PHE A 56 14.61 -12.48 -63.30
CA PHE A 56 13.45 -13.26 -62.88
C PHE A 56 12.31 -13.18 -63.90
N GLY A 57 11.89 -14.34 -64.45
CA GLY A 57 10.79 -14.43 -65.42
C GLY A 57 10.89 -15.57 -66.45
N ASN A 58 12.04 -16.23 -66.58
CA ASN A 58 12.24 -17.36 -67.52
C ASN A 58 13.02 -18.52 -66.86
N GLU A 59 12.59 -19.77 -67.07
CA GLU A 59 13.21 -20.98 -66.51
C GLU A 59 14.53 -21.35 -67.23
N GLU A 60 14.75 -20.84 -68.45
CA GLU A 60 15.94 -21.15 -69.26
C GLU A 60 17.13 -20.18 -69.05
N MET A 61 16.98 -19.14 -68.22
CA MET A 61 18.04 -18.13 -68.03
C MET A 61 19.16 -18.66 -67.11
N ASN A 62 20.31 -18.94 -67.69
CA ASN A 62 21.54 -19.33 -67.00
C ASN A 62 22.72 -18.49 -67.50
N LEU A 63 23.43 -17.82 -66.60
CA LEU A 63 24.63 -17.06 -66.95
C LEU A 63 25.83 -18.00 -66.89
N GLU A 64 26.71 -17.89 -67.88
CA GLU A 64 27.98 -18.61 -67.89
C GLU A 64 29.14 -17.63 -67.91
N TYR A 65 30.17 -17.92 -67.13
CA TYR A 65 31.41 -17.16 -67.09
C TYR A 65 32.60 -18.10 -66.96
N CYS A 66 33.64 -17.86 -67.75
CA CYS A 66 34.89 -18.63 -67.70
C CYS A 66 35.99 -17.73 -67.15
N ASP A 67 36.59 -18.15 -66.03
CA ASP A 67 37.72 -17.46 -65.43
C ASP A 67 38.90 -17.45 -66.42
N PRO A 68 39.35 -16.28 -66.91
CA PRO A 68 40.43 -16.23 -67.89
C PRO A 68 41.80 -16.60 -67.30
N LYS A 69 41.94 -16.63 -65.95
CA LYS A 69 43.18 -17.02 -65.26
C LYS A 69 43.26 -18.52 -65.05
N THR A 70 42.17 -19.16 -64.63
CA THR A 70 42.16 -20.57 -64.22
C THR A 70 41.50 -21.51 -65.23
N GLY A 71 40.68 -20.98 -66.15
CA GLY A 71 39.87 -21.77 -67.08
C GLY A 71 38.64 -22.42 -66.45
N LEU A 72 38.41 -22.25 -65.14
CA LEU A 72 37.24 -22.76 -64.44
C LEU A 72 35.98 -22.03 -64.92
N LYS A 73 34.87 -22.76 -65.00
CA LYS A 73 33.57 -22.22 -65.44
C LYS A 73 32.63 -22.08 -64.26
N TRP A 74 32.03 -20.90 -64.14
CA TRP A 74 30.88 -20.64 -63.29
C TRP A 74 29.63 -20.64 -64.16
N ALA A 75 28.58 -21.31 -63.69
CA ALA A 75 27.27 -21.32 -64.33
C ALA A 75 26.20 -21.15 -63.26
N GLY A 76 25.33 -20.15 -63.41
CA GLY A 76 24.25 -19.92 -62.47
C GLY A 76 23.36 -18.74 -62.84
N LYS A 77 22.21 -18.64 -62.17
CA LYS A 77 21.23 -17.58 -62.41
C LYS A 77 21.51 -16.29 -61.64
N PHE A 78 22.07 -16.40 -60.43
CA PHE A 78 22.32 -15.26 -59.54
C PHE A 78 23.83 -15.08 -59.34
N PRO A 79 24.47 -14.09 -60.00
CA PRO A 79 25.93 -13.95 -59.97
C PRO A 79 26.49 -13.58 -58.59
N PHE A 80 25.68 -12.98 -57.73
CA PHE A 80 26.10 -12.60 -56.37
C PHE A 80 25.84 -13.68 -55.33
N LYS A 81 25.22 -14.80 -55.69
CA LYS A 81 25.00 -15.93 -54.79
C LYS A 81 26.33 -16.63 -54.50
N HIS A 82 26.67 -16.79 -53.23
CA HIS A 82 27.97 -17.28 -52.72
C HIS A 82 29.19 -16.45 -53.14
N ALA A 83 29.00 -15.27 -53.74
CA ALA A 83 30.10 -14.47 -54.24
C ALA A 83 30.98 -13.92 -53.12
N VAL A 84 32.28 -13.74 -53.38
CA VAL A 84 33.22 -13.11 -52.44
C VAL A 84 33.74 -11.80 -53.03
N PHE A 85 33.64 -10.72 -52.27
CA PHE A 85 34.23 -9.42 -52.61
C PHE A 85 35.41 -9.17 -51.68
N LYS A 86 36.65 -9.31 -52.19
CA LYS A 86 37.86 -9.19 -51.36
C LYS A 86 38.24 -7.73 -51.05
N LYS A 87 37.94 -6.82 -51.98
CA LYS A 87 38.01 -5.36 -51.79
C LYS A 87 36.59 -4.79 -51.73
N GLY A 88 36.46 -3.52 -51.36
CA GLY A 88 35.16 -2.88 -51.22
C GLY A 88 34.26 -2.98 -52.47
N ALA A 89 32.95 -2.96 -52.24
CA ALA A 89 31.93 -3.02 -53.29
C ALA A 89 30.88 -1.92 -53.07
N SER A 90 30.71 -1.02 -54.04
CA SER A 90 29.69 0.03 -53.99
C SER A 90 28.62 -0.20 -55.04
N PHE A 91 27.39 -0.40 -54.55
CA PHE A 91 26.13 -0.41 -55.28
C PHE A 91 25.31 0.85 -54.96
N SER A 92 25.97 1.93 -54.53
CA SER A 92 25.33 3.18 -54.13
C SER A 92 24.50 3.75 -55.28
N GLU A 93 23.25 4.12 -54.99
CA GLU A 93 22.27 4.61 -55.97
C GLU A 93 21.97 3.63 -57.13
N ALA A 94 22.37 2.35 -57.01
CA ALA A 94 22.03 1.33 -57.98
C ALA A 94 20.53 0.95 -57.90
N THR A 95 19.98 0.42 -59.00
CA THR A 95 18.61 -0.09 -59.06
C THR A 95 18.64 -1.55 -59.51
N PHE A 96 18.05 -2.45 -58.74
CA PHE A 96 17.84 -3.86 -59.11
C PHE A 96 16.39 -4.06 -59.53
N GLU A 97 16.15 -4.24 -60.83
CA GLU A 97 14.81 -4.30 -61.43
C GLU A 97 14.14 -5.67 -61.31
N GLY A 98 14.84 -6.69 -60.80
CA GLY A 98 14.33 -8.05 -60.60
C GLY A 98 14.77 -8.68 -59.29
N VAL A 99 14.44 -9.96 -59.11
CA VAL A 99 14.84 -10.73 -57.93
C VAL A 99 16.35 -10.90 -57.88
N VAL A 100 16.96 -10.66 -56.72
CA VAL A 100 18.41 -10.80 -56.52
C VAL A 100 18.71 -11.67 -55.29
N SER A 101 19.73 -12.50 -55.40
CA SER A 101 20.24 -13.30 -54.28
C SER A 101 21.71 -12.99 -54.03
N PHE A 102 21.99 -12.46 -52.84
CA PHE A 102 23.31 -12.43 -52.23
C PHE A 102 23.49 -13.62 -51.26
N TYR A 103 22.68 -14.68 -51.37
CA TYR A 103 22.70 -15.80 -50.43
C TYR A 103 24.12 -16.35 -50.23
N GLY A 104 24.59 -16.35 -48.98
CA GLY A 104 25.92 -16.83 -48.62
C GLY A 104 27.10 -16.01 -49.19
N ALA A 105 26.88 -14.78 -49.67
CA ALA A 105 27.94 -13.90 -50.14
C ALA A 105 28.82 -13.40 -48.98
N ILE A 106 30.08 -13.09 -49.28
CA ILE A 106 31.06 -12.59 -48.30
C ILE A 106 31.64 -11.28 -48.82
N PHE A 107 31.46 -10.21 -48.05
CA PHE A 107 32.13 -8.93 -48.27
C PHE A 107 33.28 -8.81 -47.27
N GLU A 108 34.52 -8.95 -47.74
CA GLU A 108 35.71 -8.90 -46.86
C GLU A 108 36.08 -7.46 -46.46
N ASP A 109 35.61 -6.48 -47.22
CA ASP A 109 35.82 -5.05 -47.02
C ASP A 109 34.47 -4.30 -47.11
N ASP A 110 34.46 -2.97 -47.13
CA ASP A 110 33.25 -2.13 -47.08
C ASP A 110 32.26 -2.42 -48.23
N ALA A 111 30.98 -2.58 -47.88
CA ALA A 111 29.86 -2.82 -48.79
C ALA A 111 28.85 -1.67 -48.71
N ASP A 112 28.71 -0.90 -49.78
CA ASP A 112 27.88 0.31 -49.83
C ASP A 112 26.64 0.12 -50.72
N PHE A 113 25.47 0.07 -50.09
CA PHE A 113 24.13 0.03 -50.68
C PHE A 113 23.34 1.32 -50.38
N TYR A 114 24.03 2.44 -50.16
CA TYR A 114 23.37 3.73 -49.92
C TYR A 114 22.43 4.11 -51.05
N LYS A 115 21.18 4.49 -50.74
CA LYS A 115 20.14 4.85 -51.72
C LYS A 115 19.85 3.80 -52.80
N THR A 116 20.32 2.56 -52.64
CA THR A 116 20.03 1.47 -53.57
C THR A 116 18.54 1.17 -53.56
N THR A 117 17.96 0.92 -54.73
CA THR A 117 16.56 0.53 -54.88
C THR A 117 16.47 -0.93 -55.33
N PHE A 118 15.81 -1.76 -54.54
CA PHE A 118 15.44 -3.12 -54.89
C PHE A 118 13.94 -3.12 -55.24
N GLU A 119 13.61 -3.29 -56.52
CA GLU A 119 12.21 -3.29 -57.00
C GLU A 119 11.49 -4.58 -56.60
N TRP A 120 12.22 -5.71 -56.50
CA TRP A 120 11.68 -7.04 -56.14
C TRP A 120 12.40 -7.67 -54.95
N TYR A 121 12.03 -8.92 -54.62
CA TYR A 121 12.60 -9.69 -53.51
C TYR A 121 14.13 -9.74 -53.59
N VAL A 122 14.79 -9.45 -52.46
CA VAL A 122 16.23 -9.63 -52.28
C VAL A 122 16.54 -10.52 -51.08
N SER A 123 17.44 -11.48 -51.26
CA SER A 123 17.97 -12.31 -50.17
C SER A 123 19.39 -11.92 -49.81
N PHE A 124 19.63 -11.59 -48.55
CA PHE A 124 20.93 -11.46 -47.90
C PHE A 124 21.14 -12.57 -46.85
N ASP A 125 20.44 -13.70 -46.99
CA ASP A 125 20.53 -14.79 -46.03
C ASP A 125 21.93 -15.41 -46.03
N ARG A 126 22.48 -15.67 -44.84
CA ARG A 126 23.88 -16.09 -44.61
C ARG A 126 24.95 -15.16 -45.18
N VAL A 127 24.62 -13.92 -45.51
CA VAL A 127 25.65 -12.96 -45.92
C VAL A 127 26.56 -12.63 -44.75
N VAL A 128 27.86 -12.53 -45.03
CA VAL A 128 28.86 -12.09 -44.05
C VAL A 128 29.46 -10.76 -44.52
N PHE A 129 29.23 -9.71 -43.75
CA PHE A 129 29.87 -8.41 -43.93
C PHE A 129 31.00 -8.26 -42.92
N LYS A 130 32.27 -8.38 -43.37
CA LYS A 130 33.46 -8.17 -42.52
C LYS A 130 33.78 -6.68 -42.34
N GLY A 131 33.57 -5.88 -43.40
CA GLY A 131 33.70 -4.41 -43.42
C GLY A 131 32.42 -3.67 -42.99
N ILE A 132 32.37 -2.36 -43.25
CA ILE A 132 31.18 -1.51 -43.01
C ILE A 132 30.09 -1.86 -44.02
N ALA A 133 28.87 -2.11 -43.55
CA ALA A 133 27.71 -2.34 -44.41
C ALA A 133 26.74 -1.15 -44.35
N HIS A 134 26.60 -0.41 -45.45
CA HIS A 134 25.80 0.82 -45.49
C HIS A 134 24.54 0.64 -46.34
N PHE A 135 23.37 0.63 -45.71
CA PHE A 135 22.05 0.53 -46.36
C PHE A 135 21.24 1.83 -46.15
N GLY A 136 21.90 2.94 -45.86
CA GLY A 136 21.22 4.21 -45.57
C GLY A 136 20.36 4.67 -46.76
N GLU A 137 19.14 5.13 -46.50
CA GLU A 137 18.17 5.56 -47.51
C GLU A 137 17.80 4.50 -48.58
N ALA A 138 18.22 3.24 -48.42
CA ALA A 138 17.86 2.16 -49.33
C ALA A 138 16.35 1.90 -49.34
N LYS A 139 15.83 1.47 -50.49
CA LYS A 139 14.41 1.21 -50.70
C LYS A 139 14.19 -0.24 -51.13
N PHE A 140 13.43 -0.98 -50.34
CA PHE A 140 13.02 -2.36 -50.63
C PHE A 140 11.54 -2.36 -50.97
N LYS A 141 11.23 -2.18 -52.26
CA LYS A 141 9.89 -1.82 -52.74
C LYS A 141 8.91 -2.98 -52.87
N ASN A 142 9.41 -4.20 -53.05
CA ASN A 142 8.57 -5.37 -53.33
C ASN A 142 7.36 -5.47 -52.39
N ASP A 143 6.18 -5.12 -52.90
CA ASP A 143 4.90 -5.09 -52.19
C ASP A 143 3.83 -5.98 -52.85
N GLN A 144 4.14 -6.54 -54.04
CA GLN A 144 3.25 -7.39 -54.85
C GLN A 144 3.72 -8.84 -54.91
N ASP A 145 2.78 -9.76 -55.10
CA ASP A 145 3.06 -11.20 -55.17
C ASP A 145 3.81 -11.56 -56.46
N ILE A 146 4.98 -12.19 -56.32
CA ILE A 146 5.74 -12.75 -57.45
C ILE A 146 5.06 -14.03 -57.98
N PHE A 147 4.23 -14.72 -57.15
CA PHE A 147 3.55 -15.99 -57.48
C PHE A 147 2.09 -16.00 -57.04
N ASP A 148 1.24 -16.70 -57.80
CA ASP A 148 -0.14 -17.01 -57.40
C ASP A 148 -0.15 -17.86 -56.11
N PRO A 149 -0.89 -17.47 -55.05
CA PRO A 149 -1.04 -18.23 -53.81
C PRO A 149 -1.47 -19.70 -54.00
N GLN A 150 -2.11 -20.03 -55.12
CA GLN A 150 -2.55 -21.40 -55.44
C GLN A 150 -1.42 -22.27 -56.01
N ASN A 151 -0.30 -21.69 -56.46
CA ASN A 151 0.81 -22.40 -57.09
C ASN A 151 2.00 -22.59 -56.14
N ILE A 152 1.76 -23.37 -55.09
CA ILE A 152 2.72 -23.72 -54.04
C ILE A 152 4.02 -24.33 -54.62
N GLY A 153 3.92 -25.10 -55.72
CA GLY A 153 5.06 -25.74 -56.37
C GLY A 153 6.07 -24.76 -56.99
N GLN A 154 5.59 -23.72 -57.68
CA GLN A 154 6.47 -22.66 -58.22
C GLN A 154 7.11 -21.86 -57.09
N GLN A 155 6.35 -21.58 -56.04
CA GLN A 155 6.86 -20.87 -54.88
C GLN A 155 7.96 -21.64 -54.13
N TRP A 156 7.82 -22.97 -54.02
CA TRP A 156 8.84 -23.83 -53.43
C TRP A 156 10.13 -23.85 -54.25
N ARG A 157 10.02 -23.92 -55.58
CA ARG A 157 11.18 -23.85 -56.47
C ARG A 157 11.89 -22.50 -56.34
N PHE A 158 11.11 -21.41 -56.37
CA PHE A 158 11.64 -20.06 -56.18
C PHE A 158 12.39 -19.90 -54.86
N GLN A 159 11.79 -20.31 -53.73
CA GLN A 159 12.43 -20.23 -52.43
C GLN A 159 13.72 -21.06 -52.42
N LYS A 160 13.71 -22.29 -52.94
CA LYS A 160 14.91 -23.13 -53.03
C LYS A 160 16.04 -22.49 -53.84
N GLU A 161 15.70 -21.76 -54.91
CA GLU A 161 16.67 -21.10 -55.78
C GLU A 161 17.27 -19.84 -55.15
N VAL A 162 16.45 -19.00 -54.51
CA VAL A 162 16.83 -17.67 -54.03
C VAL A 162 17.28 -17.67 -52.56
N SER A 163 16.59 -18.41 -51.69
CA SER A 163 16.97 -18.64 -50.29
C SER A 163 16.35 -19.92 -49.70
N PRO A 164 17.16 -20.98 -49.49
CA PRO A 164 16.70 -22.22 -48.87
C PRO A 164 16.18 -22.10 -47.41
N GLU A 165 16.51 -21.02 -46.69
CA GLU A 165 16.30 -20.88 -45.24
C GLU A 165 14.94 -20.29 -44.84
N VAL A 166 14.20 -19.76 -45.80
CA VAL A 166 12.86 -19.19 -45.59
C VAL A 166 11.91 -20.19 -44.89
N ARG A 167 12.22 -21.50 -44.94
CA ARG A 167 11.47 -22.60 -44.33
C ARG A 167 11.80 -22.91 -42.86
N THR A 168 12.98 -22.53 -42.37
CA THR A 168 13.50 -22.96 -41.04
C THR A 168 13.21 -21.97 -39.91
N GLY A 169 12.59 -20.82 -40.20
CA GLY A 169 12.28 -19.77 -39.21
C GLY A 169 11.20 -20.11 -38.18
N HIS A 170 10.66 -21.33 -38.17
CA HIS A 170 9.70 -21.78 -37.15
C HIS A 170 10.40 -22.65 -36.11
N VAL A 171 10.50 -22.12 -34.89
CA VAL A 171 10.86 -22.87 -33.69
C VAL A 171 9.86 -24.03 -33.54
N ASN A 172 10.33 -25.28 -33.69
CA ASN A 172 9.63 -26.58 -33.72
C ASN A 172 9.09 -27.11 -35.07
N PRO A 173 9.81 -28.05 -35.72
CA PRO A 173 9.27 -28.94 -36.75
C PRO A 173 8.30 -30.03 -36.23
N SER A 174 8.13 -30.14 -34.90
CA SER A 174 7.59 -31.33 -34.24
C SER A 174 6.10 -31.27 -33.86
N LYS A 175 5.38 -30.20 -34.21
CA LYS A 175 3.91 -30.13 -34.07
C LYS A 175 3.28 -29.63 -35.37
N PRO A 176 2.47 -30.45 -36.08
CA PRO A 176 1.63 -29.93 -37.14
C PRO A 176 0.48 -29.17 -36.45
N SER A 177 0.59 -27.86 -36.33
CA SER A 177 -0.56 -27.05 -35.94
C SER A 177 -1.51 -26.98 -37.13
N THR A 178 -2.57 -27.78 -37.03
CA THR A 178 -3.72 -27.79 -37.92
C THR A 178 -4.53 -26.51 -37.75
N GLN A 179 -4.04 -25.36 -38.23
CA GLN A 179 -4.82 -24.21 -38.73
C GLN A 179 -3.90 -23.00 -38.97
N ARG A 180 -3.66 -22.74 -40.26
CA ARG A 180 -3.24 -21.49 -40.93
C ARG A 180 -2.41 -20.47 -40.13
N ILE A 181 -1.09 -20.42 -40.40
CA ILE A 181 -0.36 -19.15 -40.61
C ILE A 181 0.69 -19.36 -41.73
N ASN A 182 0.22 -19.90 -42.86
CA ASN A 182 0.93 -19.86 -44.15
C ASN A 182 0.27 -18.82 -45.07
N GLU A 183 -0.36 -17.79 -44.49
CA GLU A 183 -0.69 -16.59 -45.23
C GLU A 183 0.60 -15.79 -45.35
N PHE A 184 1.20 -15.89 -46.53
CA PHE A 184 2.48 -15.30 -46.90
C PHE A 184 2.60 -13.85 -46.44
N TYR A 185 3.37 -13.59 -45.38
CA TYR A 185 3.92 -12.25 -45.18
C TYR A 185 4.75 -11.94 -46.43
N ARG A 186 4.36 -10.92 -47.18
CA ARG A 186 4.97 -10.53 -48.45
C ARG A 186 6.38 -10.00 -48.19
N PHE A 187 7.41 -10.82 -48.26
CA PHE A 187 8.78 -10.40 -47.92
C PHE A 187 9.35 -9.46 -48.98
N SER A 188 9.82 -8.29 -48.54
CA SER A 188 10.66 -7.44 -49.38
C SER A 188 12.12 -7.85 -49.31
N VAL A 189 12.57 -8.30 -48.14
CA VAL A 189 13.96 -8.71 -47.92
C VAL A 189 14.13 -9.66 -46.74
N THR A 190 15.08 -10.57 -46.88
CA THR A 190 15.52 -11.47 -45.80
C THR A 190 17.02 -11.34 -45.56
N PHE A 191 17.40 -11.41 -44.29
CA PHE A 191 18.76 -11.41 -43.74
C PHE A 191 18.91 -12.58 -42.75
N ILE A 192 18.24 -13.71 -42.96
CA ILE A 192 18.26 -14.84 -42.03
C ILE A 192 19.70 -15.35 -41.87
N ASN A 193 20.15 -15.57 -40.63
CA ASN A 193 21.54 -15.95 -40.32
C ASN A 193 22.60 -15.00 -40.92
N ALA A 194 22.27 -13.73 -41.19
CA ALA A 194 23.27 -12.76 -41.65
C ALA A 194 24.22 -12.40 -40.51
N GLU A 195 25.49 -12.16 -40.85
CA GLU A 195 26.52 -11.74 -39.91
C GLU A 195 27.10 -10.39 -40.33
N PHE A 196 26.83 -9.37 -39.52
CA PHE A 196 27.42 -8.04 -39.63
C PHE A 196 28.53 -7.94 -38.60
N MET A 197 29.78 -8.13 -39.01
CA MET A 197 30.90 -8.13 -38.06
C MET A 197 31.21 -6.71 -37.56
N ASN A 198 31.04 -5.69 -38.41
CA ASN A 198 31.39 -4.31 -38.13
C ASN A 198 30.15 -3.39 -38.15
N ARG A 199 30.36 -2.07 -38.31
CA ARG A 199 29.30 -1.06 -38.38
C ARG A 199 28.28 -1.43 -39.46
N VAL A 200 27.01 -1.40 -39.10
CA VAL A 200 25.90 -1.44 -40.06
C VAL A 200 25.00 -0.23 -39.85
N SER A 201 24.56 0.40 -40.94
CA SER A 201 23.61 1.51 -40.89
C SER A 201 22.49 1.29 -41.89
N PHE A 202 21.27 1.18 -41.39
CA PHE A 202 20.02 1.20 -42.15
C PHE A 202 19.33 2.56 -42.07
N ASN A 203 20.01 3.61 -41.61
CA ASN A 203 19.37 4.89 -41.31
C ASN A 203 18.52 5.43 -42.47
N ASN A 204 17.29 5.84 -42.19
CA ASN A 204 16.30 6.32 -43.17
C ASN A 204 15.90 5.30 -44.27
N ALA A 205 16.28 4.04 -44.14
CA ALA A 205 15.86 2.99 -45.07
C ALA A 205 14.34 2.77 -44.99
N LYS A 206 13.75 2.33 -46.11
CA LYS A 206 12.32 2.07 -46.24
C LYS A 206 12.07 0.65 -46.72
N PHE A 207 11.32 -0.11 -45.94
CA PHE A 207 10.91 -1.48 -46.25
C PHE A 207 9.40 -1.51 -46.46
N TYR A 208 8.97 -1.73 -47.71
CA TYR A 208 7.54 -1.72 -48.08
C TYR A 208 6.88 -3.09 -47.85
N GLY A 209 7.67 -4.17 -47.89
CA GLY A 209 7.24 -5.52 -47.54
C GLY A 209 7.76 -5.98 -46.18
N ALA A 210 7.47 -7.23 -45.84
CA ALA A 210 7.93 -7.87 -44.62
C ALA A 210 9.45 -8.08 -44.63
N VAL A 211 10.06 -7.97 -43.46
CA VAL A 211 11.51 -8.04 -43.27
C VAL A 211 11.84 -9.10 -42.23
N ARG A 212 12.87 -9.91 -42.49
CA ARG A 212 13.37 -10.90 -41.53
C ARG A 212 14.87 -10.80 -41.32
N PHE A 213 15.28 -10.61 -40.08
CA PHE A 213 16.66 -10.68 -39.60
C PHE A 213 16.90 -11.91 -38.72
N ASN A 214 15.97 -12.85 -38.61
CA ASN A 214 16.02 -13.92 -37.61
C ASN A 214 17.38 -14.64 -37.57
N PHE A 215 17.84 -14.93 -36.35
CA PHE A 215 19.13 -15.58 -36.06
C PHE A 215 20.37 -14.79 -36.52
N SER A 216 20.21 -13.53 -36.95
CA SER A 216 21.35 -12.70 -37.35
C SER A 216 22.17 -12.23 -36.17
N LYS A 217 23.44 -11.95 -36.45
CA LYS A 217 24.37 -11.38 -35.48
C LYS A 217 24.90 -10.04 -35.98
N PHE A 218 24.93 -9.07 -35.09
CA PHE A 218 25.37 -7.71 -35.38
C PHE A 218 26.51 -7.31 -34.44
N GLY A 219 27.58 -6.74 -34.98
CA GLY A 219 28.74 -6.28 -34.23
C GLY A 219 29.64 -7.40 -33.70
N THR A 220 29.79 -8.53 -34.41
CA THR A 220 30.53 -9.72 -33.94
C THR A 220 32.07 -9.60 -33.99
N ASN A 221 32.63 -8.51 -34.55
CA ASN A 221 34.07 -8.38 -34.69
C ASN A 221 34.77 -8.25 -33.32
N VAL A 222 35.45 -9.34 -32.93
CA VAL A 222 36.15 -9.50 -31.64
C VAL A 222 37.48 -8.74 -31.59
N GLU A 223 38.03 -8.28 -32.71
CA GLU A 223 39.34 -7.61 -32.77
C GLU A 223 39.28 -6.12 -32.35
N ARG A 224 38.09 -5.50 -32.36
CA ARG A 224 37.92 -4.12 -31.91
C ARG A 224 37.68 -4.06 -30.40
N LYS A 225 38.45 -3.21 -29.70
CA LYS A 225 38.23 -2.87 -28.28
C LYS A 225 36.84 -2.30 -27.98
N SER A 226 36.18 -1.69 -28.97
CA SER A 226 34.81 -1.21 -28.88
C SER A 226 34.08 -1.54 -30.18
N PRO A 227 33.01 -2.36 -30.15
CA PRO A 227 32.27 -2.73 -31.35
C PRO A 227 31.55 -1.49 -31.90
N ALA A 228 31.50 -1.37 -33.23
CA ALA A 228 30.92 -0.22 -33.90
C ALA A 228 29.38 -0.23 -33.81
N PRO A 229 28.72 0.93 -33.76
CA PRO A 229 27.28 1.02 -33.52
C PRO A 229 26.46 0.38 -34.65
N ILE A 230 25.27 -0.08 -34.28
CA ILE A 230 24.27 -0.70 -35.14
C ILE A 230 23.11 0.28 -35.26
N ASP A 231 23.00 0.93 -36.42
CA ASP A 231 22.12 2.07 -36.60
C ASP A 231 20.88 1.69 -37.44
N PHE A 232 19.70 1.74 -36.82
CA PHE A 232 18.37 1.59 -37.44
C PHE A 232 17.54 2.88 -37.29
N GLU A 233 18.19 4.04 -37.18
CA GLU A 233 17.51 5.30 -36.88
C GLU A 233 16.64 5.76 -38.04
N LYS A 234 15.43 6.23 -37.73
CA LYS A 234 14.47 6.76 -38.72
C LYS A 234 14.11 5.76 -39.81
N VAL A 235 14.27 4.47 -39.54
CA VAL A 235 13.84 3.41 -40.46
C VAL A 235 12.32 3.36 -40.51
N LYS A 236 11.77 3.11 -41.70
CA LYS A 236 10.34 2.90 -41.88
C LYS A 236 10.07 1.47 -42.33
N PHE A 237 9.61 0.64 -41.40
CA PHE A 237 9.09 -0.69 -41.67
C PHE A 237 7.59 -0.58 -41.98
N LEU A 238 7.27 -0.37 -43.26
CA LEU A 238 5.91 -0.16 -43.75
C LEU A 238 5.18 -1.47 -44.06
N GLY A 239 5.93 -2.57 -44.18
CA GLY A 239 5.38 -3.89 -44.45
C GLY A 239 4.66 -4.53 -43.25
N PRO A 240 3.97 -5.67 -43.48
CA PRO A 240 3.09 -6.28 -42.49
C PRO A 240 3.81 -6.95 -41.32
N SER A 241 5.11 -7.24 -41.43
CA SER A 241 5.90 -7.87 -40.36
C SER A 241 7.38 -7.49 -40.44
N THR A 242 8.00 -7.27 -39.29
CA THR A 242 9.43 -7.06 -39.07
C THR A 242 9.90 -8.03 -37.99
N GLU A 243 10.75 -8.96 -38.37
CA GLU A 243 11.20 -10.04 -37.49
C GLU A 243 12.70 -9.89 -37.16
N PHE A 244 13.00 -9.76 -35.89
CA PHE A 244 14.31 -9.83 -35.26
C PHE A 244 14.27 -10.96 -34.21
N VAL A 245 13.89 -12.18 -34.59
CA VAL A 245 13.78 -13.31 -33.64
C VAL A 245 15.15 -13.93 -33.42
N GLU A 246 15.49 -14.22 -32.17
CA GLU A 246 16.76 -14.87 -31.76
C GLU A 246 18.02 -14.20 -32.38
N CYS A 247 17.98 -12.87 -32.53
CA CYS A 247 19.12 -12.07 -33.00
C CYS A 247 20.05 -11.70 -31.84
N THR A 248 21.34 -11.51 -32.15
CA THR A 248 22.32 -11.02 -31.18
C THR A 248 22.88 -9.66 -31.64
N PHE A 249 22.73 -8.65 -30.80
CA PHE A 249 23.29 -7.32 -31.00
C PHE A 249 24.46 -7.12 -30.03
N SER A 250 25.68 -7.32 -30.50
CA SER A 250 26.91 -7.25 -29.70
C SER A 250 27.47 -5.83 -29.55
N ALA A 251 26.87 -4.84 -30.21
CA ALA A 251 27.24 -3.42 -30.14
C ALA A 251 26.06 -2.53 -29.72
N GLU A 252 26.35 -1.26 -29.44
CA GLU A 252 25.33 -0.25 -29.15
C GLU A 252 24.35 -0.15 -30.33
N THR A 253 23.05 -0.22 -30.05
CA THR A 253 22.02 -0.36 -31.10
C THR A 253 20.94 0.71 -30.97
N SER A 254 20.70 1.48 -32.04
CA SER A 254 19.68 2.54 -32.05
C SER A 254 18.56 2.21 -33.04
N PHE A 255 17.33 2.05 -32.54
CA PHE A 255 16.05 2.07 -33.25
C PHE A 255 15.32 3.41 -33.01
N SER A 256 16.05 4.48 -32.76
CA SER A 256 15.45 5.78 -32.44
C SER A 256 14.72 6.36 -33.65
N ASP A 257 13.56 6.98 -33.40
CA ASP A 257 12.68 7.56 -34.44
C ASP A 257 12.20 6.55 -35.50
N THR A 258 12.25 5.25 -35.21
CA THR A 258 11.85 4.18 -36.13
C THR A 258 10.34 3.94 -36.12
N GLU A 259 9.74 3.73 -37.29
CA GLU A 259 8.31 3.47 -37.47
C GLU A 259 8.07 2.00 -37.84
N PHE A 260 7.29 1.28 -37.02
CA PHE A 260 6.84 -0.09 -37.26
C PHE A 260 5.34 -0.09 -37.54
N TYR A 261 4.94 -0.22 -38.81
CA TYR A 261 3.53 -0.28 -39.23
C TYR A 261 2.90 -1.66 -39.04
N GLY A 262 3.70 -2.70 -39.22
CA GLY A 262 3.29 -4.10 -39.07
C GLY A 262 3.70 -4.71 -37.74
N HIS A 263 3.61 -6.05 -37.67
CA HIS A 263 4.10 -6.82 -36.53
C HIS A 263 5.59 -6.54 -36.29
N ALA A 264 5.99 -6.27 -35.05
CA ALA A 264 7.39 -6.11 -34.65
C ALA A 264 7.76 -7.22 -33.66
N ASN A 265 8.63 -8.16 -34.09
CA ASN A 265 9.03 -9.32 -33.29
C ASN A 265 10.49 -9.25 -32.88
N PHE A 266 10.77 -9.21 -31.58
CA PHE A 266 12.11 -9.28 -30.99
C PHE A 266 12.27 -10.52 -30.10
N GLU A 267 11.41 -11.54 -30.24
CA GLU A 267 11.38 -12.70 -29.36
C GLU A 267 12.73 -13.42 -29.30
N GLY A 268 13.21 -13.67 -28.08
CA GLY A 268 14.47 -14.40 -27.82
C GLY A 268 15.76 -13.64 -28.17
N SER A 269 15.67 -12.40 -28.65
CA SER A 269 16.85 -11.62 -29.03
C SER A 269 17.63 -11.09 -27.83
N THR A 270 18.93 -10.88 -28.02
CA THR A 270 19.85 -10.42 -26.97
C THR A 270 20.56 -9.13 -27.41
N PHE A 271 20.46 -8.09 -26.59
CA PHE A 271 21.21 -6.84 -26.70
C PHE A 271 22.33 -6.85 -25.67
N GLU A 272 23.58 -6.97 -26.11
CA GLU A 272 24.74 -7.09 -25.22
C GLU A 272 25.28 -5.74 -24.74
N GLN A 273 25.01 -4.67 -25.50
CA GLN A 273 25.29 -3.28 -25.16
C GLN A 273 24.00 -2.48 -25.05
N SER A 274 24.11 -1.19 -24.75
CA SER A 274 22.95 -0.32 -24.59
C SER A 274 22.12 -0.24 -25.87
N SER A 275 20.81 -0.13 -25.72
CA SER A 275 19.90 -0.02 -26.86
C SER A 275 18.87 1.10 -26.67
N TYR A 276 18.56 1.78 -27.77
CA TYR A 276 17.68 2.95 -27.76
C TYR A 276 16.56 2.75 -28.76
N PHE A 277 15.32 2.86 -28.28
CA PHE A 277 14.10 2.86 -29.06
C PHE A 277 13.45 4.25 -29.01
N ASP A 278 14.19 5.29 -28.63
CA ASP A 278 13.65 6.60 -28.30
C ASP A 278 12.83 7.19 -29.46
N ARG A 279 11.64 7.70 -29.17
CA ARG A 279 10.68 8.28 -30.13
C ARG A 279 10.23 7.32 -31.25
N SER A 280 10.48 6.00 -31.11
CA SER A 280 9.94 5.02 -32.04
C SER A 280 8.41 4.90 -31.92
N GLU A 281 7.77 4.51 -33.03
CA GLU A 281 6.33 4.37 -33.14
C GLU A 281 5.97 2.95 -33.59
N PHE A 282 5.28 2.22 -32.72
CA PHE A 282 4.70 0.91 -33.05
C PHE A 282 3.22 1.13 -33.40
N LEU A 283 2.98 1.45 -34.66
CA LEU A 283 1.71 1.96 -35.19
C LEU A 283 0.66 0.88 -35.47
N VAL A 284 1.08 -0.39 -35.47
CA VAL A 284 0.18 -1.53 -35.66
C VAL A 284 -0.95 -1.50 -34.63
N ASP A 285 -2.21 -1.32 -35.06
CA ASP A 285 -3.41 -1.40 -34.24
C ASP A 285 -4.24 -2.60 -34.71
N VAL A 286 -4.13 -3.72 -34.00
CA VAL A 286 -4.90 -4.93 -34.33
C VAL A 286 -6.22 -4.86 -33.57
N ASN A 287 -7.33 -4.90 -34.31
CA ASN A 287 -8.66 -4.96 -33.70
C ASN A 287 -8.78 -6.28 -32.93
N PRO A 288 -9.28 -6.29 -31.68
CA PRO A 288 -9.51 -7.52 -30.92
C PRO A 288 -10.32 -8.58 -31.68
N LYS A 289 -11.17 -8.19 -32.65
CA LYS A 289 -11.90 -9.13 -33.51
C LYS A 289 -10.99 -9.93 -34.46
N ASP A 290 -9.84 -9.39 -34.83
CA ASP A 290 -8.86 -10.05 -35.69
C ASP A 290 -7.98 -11.05 -34.89
N THR A 291 -8.04 -11.02 -33.55
CA THR A 291 -7.35 -11.99 -32.69
C THR A 291 -7.92 -13.41 -32.78
N VAL A 292 -9.10 -13.58 -33.38
CA VAL A 292 -9.66 -14.90 -33.70
C VAL A 292 -8.73 -15.70 -34.63
N TYR A 293 -8.00 -15.00 -35.52
CA TYR A 293 -7.06 -15.61 -36.46
C TYR A 293 -5.71 -15.94 -35.83
N PHE A 294 -5.27 -15.18 -34.82
CA PHE A 294 -3.96 -15.34 -34.19
C PHE A 294 -4.01 -16.04 -32.82
N GLY A 295 -5.20 -16.37 -32.36
CA GLY A 295 -5.46 -16.98 -31.05
C GLY A 295 -5.64 -15.95 -29.93
N PRO A 296 -6.34 -16.34 -28.84
CA PRO A 296 -6.53 -15.49 -27.68
C PRO A 296 -5.17 -15.11 -27.08
N GLY A 297 -4.95 -13.79 -27.00
CA GLY A 297 -3.67 -13.25 -26.57
C GLY A 297 -2.60 -13.41 -27.65
N PHE A 298 -2.81 -12.86 -28.83
CA PHE A 298 -1.73 -12.45 -29.74
C PHE A 298 -1.43 -10.96 -29.50
N SER A 299 -0.17 -10.56 -29.61
CA SER A 299 0.22 -9.15 -29.67
C SER A 299 1.14 -8.91 -30.85
N PRO A 300 0.89 -7.88 -31.65
CA PRO A 300 1.74 -7.54 -32.78
C PRO A 300 3.09 -6.92 -32.37
N ILE A 301 3.32 -6.66 -31.08
CA ILE A 301 4.56 -6.07 -30.56
C ILE A 301 5.12 -7.01 -29.50
N ASN A 302 6.13 -7.79 -29.88
CA ASN A 302 6.61 -8.94 -29.10
C ASN A 302 8.07 -8.78 -28.69
N PHE A 303 8.33 -8.63 -27.38
CA PHE A 303 9.65 -8.64 -26.75
C PHE A 303 9.85 -9.86 -25.84
N ARG A 304 9.09 -10.93 -26.08
CA ARG A 304 9.10 -12.12 -25.23
C ARG A 304 10.49 -12.73 -25.15
N LYS A 305 10.96 -13.06 -23.94
CA LYS A 305 12.28 -13.65 -23.69
C LYS A 305 13.47 -12.85 -24.26
N THR A 306 13.27 -11.57 -24.61
CA THR A 306 14.37 -10.70 -25.00
C THR A 306 15.27 -10.44 -23.78
N ASN A 307 16.59 -10.36 -23.98
CA ASN A 307 17.54 -10.01 -22.94
C ASN A 307 18.23 -8.68 -23.27
N PHE A 308 18.13 -7.71 -22.36
CA PHE A 308 18.85 -6.44 -22.38
C PHE A 308 19.95 -6.46 -21.32
N LYS A 309 21.20 -6.75 -21.73
CA LYS A 309 22.35 -6.89 -20.81
C LYS A 309 22.85 -5.54 -20.25
N LYS A 310 22.56 -4.44 -20.95
CA LYS A 310 22.88 -3.05 -20.58
C LYS A 310 21.63 -2.18 -20.65
N ASP A 311 21.80 -0.88 -20.48
CA ASP A 311 20.68 0.05 -20.34
C ASP A 311 19.85 0.13 -21.63
N VAL A 312 18.53 0.16 -21.47
CA VAL A 312 17.57 0.28 -22.57
C VAL A 312 16.70 1.51 -22.41
N SER A 313 16.54 2.27 -23.49
CA SER A 313 15.77 3.51 -23.51
C SER A 313 14.56 3.36 -24.43
N PHE A 314 13.37 3.64 -23.91
CA PHE A 314 12.08 3.72 -24.62
C PHE A 314 11.46 5.11 -24.43
N ARG A 315 12.27 6.17 -24.46
CA ARG A 315 11.80 7.53 -24.17
C ARG A 315 10.94 8.07 -25.30
N GLY A 316 9.74 8.55 -24.99
CA GLY A 316 8.80 9.08 -25.99
C GLY A 316 8.27 8.05 -26.99
N VAL A 317 8.33 6.75 -26.65
CA VAL A 317 7.82 5.68 -27.51
C VAL A 317 6.31 5.61 -27.46
N GLU A 318 5.68 5.37 -28.62
CA GLU A 318 4.25 5.11 -28.70
C GLU A 318 3.96 3.67 -29.11
N PHE A 319 3.26 2.95 -28.24
CA PHE A 319 2.75 1.61 -28.50
C PHE A 319 1.24 1.68 -28.74
N TYR A 320 0.82 1.57 -30.01
CA TYR A 320 -0.61 1.60 -30.37
C TYR A 320 -1.31 0.28 -30.08
N SER A 321 -0.60 -0.85 -30.20
CA SER A 321 -1.02 -2.16 -29.69
C SER A 321 -0.35 -2.50 -28.35
N LYS A 322 -0.88 -3.50 -27.63
CA LYS A 322 -0.37 -3.93 -26.31
C LYS A 322 1.00 -4.60 -26.42
N PRO A 323 2.13 -4.01 -26.01
CA PRO A 323 3.43 -4.66 -26.11
C PRO A 323 3.58 -5.76 -25.06
N ARG A 324 4.32 -6.82 -25.42
CA ARG A 324 4.56 -7.98 -24.56
C ARG A 324 6.02 -8.14 -24.17
N PHE A 325 6.27 -8.03 -22.87
CA PHE A 325 7.58 -8.26 -22.27
C PHE A 325 7.63 -9.60 -21.49
N PHE A 326 6.82 -10.59 -21.87
CA PHE A 326 6.75 -11.86 -21.15
C PHE A 326 8.12 -12.53 -21.02
N ARG A 327 8.59 -12.77 -19.79
CA ARG A 327 9.94 -13.31 -19.50
C ARG A 327 11.10 -12.51 -20.10
N THR A 328 10.92 -11.23 -20.38
CA THR A 328 12.02 -10.33 -20.75
C THR A 328 12.92 -10.09 -19.54
N HIS A 329 14.23 -10.10 -19.78
CA HIS A 329 15.25 -9.84 -18.76
C HIS A 329 15.93 -8.50 -19.05
N PHE A 330 15.89 -7.60 -18.08
CA PHE A 330 16.57 -6.31 -18.08
C PHE A 330 17.68 -6.36 -17.03
N GLU A 331 18.92 -6.66 -17.44
CA GLU A 331 20.11 -6.62 -16.57
C GLU A 331 20.59 -5.17 -16.37
N GLY A 332 20.37 -4.30 -17.36
CA GLY A 332 20.58 -2.86 -17.28
C GLY A 332 19.35 -2.07 -16.81
N SER A 333 19.50 -0.75 -16.68
CA SER A 333 18.39 0.15 -16.36
C SER A 333 17.43 0.29 -17.55
N ALA A 334 16.13 0.44 -17.29
CA ALA A 334 15.12 0.59 -18.33
C ALA A 334 14.35 1.91 -18.18
N ALA A 335 14.34 2.76 -19.21
CA ALA A 335 13.70 4.06 -19.18
C ALA A 335 12.48 4.13 -20.11
N PHE A 336 11.28 4.16 -19.53
CA PHE A 336 10.01 4.44 -20.21
C PHE A 336 9.53 5.83 -19.77
N THR A 337 10.17 6.89 -20.29
CA THR A 337 9.84 8.26 -19.88
C THR A 337 9.50 9.13 -21.07
N ARG A 338 9.15 10.39 -20.83
CA ARG A 338 9.12 11.38 -21.92
C ARG A 338 10.52 11.59 -22.51
N ASP A 339 10.57 11.97 -23.78
CA ASP A 339 11.83 12.43 -24.35
C ASP A 339 12.25 13.80 -23.76
N MET A 340 13.50 14.18 -24.04
CA MET A 340 14.09 15.45 -23.60
C MET A 340 14.06 16.51 -24.71
N GLY A 341 13.26 16.29 -25.76
CA GLY A 341 13.17 17.14 -26.94
C GLY A 341 12.29 18.38 -26.77
N ALA A 342 12.31 19.29 -27.75
CA ALA A 342 11.57 20.54 -27.71
C ALA A 342 10.03 20.38 -27.76
N THR A 343 9.54 19.32 -28.39
CA THR A 343 8.10 18.99 -28.49
C THR A 343 7.64 17.93 -27.49
N THR A 344 8.44 17.70 -26.43
CA THR A 344 8.33 16.64 -25.40
C THR A 344 7.27 15.58 -25.67
N LYS A 345 7.67 14.45 -26.26
CA LYS A 345 6.79 13.29 -26.50
C LYS A 345 6.80 12.39 -25.27
N GLU A 346 5.63 12.10 -24.71
CA GLU A 346 5.47 11.17 -23.58
C GLU A 346 5.54 9.72 -24.07
N CYS A 347 6.07 8.81 -23.25
CA CYS A 347 5.95 7.38 -23.53
C CYS A 347 4.49 6.95 -23.29
N ALA A 348 3.84 6.38 -24.31
CA ALA A 348 2.41 6.10 -24.29
C ALA A 348 2.07 4.65 -24.64
N PHE A 349 1.25 4.02 -23.80
CA PHE A 349 0.67 2.70 -24.01
C PHE A 349 -0.82 2.85 -24.30
N HIS A 350 -1.23 2.68 -25.55
CA HIS A 350 -2.61 2.94 -25.97
C HIS A 350 -3.56 1.78 -25.63
N GLN A 351 -3.09 0.53 -25.67
CA GLN A 351 -3.88 -0.69 -25.40
C GLN A 351 -3.41 -1.45 -24.15
N GLY A 352 -2.75 -0.76 -23.21
CA GLY A 352 -2.14 -1.36 -22.00
C GLY A 352 -0.78 -2.02 -22.28
N VAL A 353 -0.22 -2.70 -21.29
CA VAL A 353 1.10 -3.35 -21.36
C VAL A 353 1.14 -4.61 -20.50
N GLU A 354 1.99 -5.57 -20.88
CA GLU A 354 2.19 -6.84 -20.17
C GLU A 354 3.65 -7.02 -19.76
N PHE A 355 3.90 -6.96 -18.45
CA PHE A 355 5.19 -7.26 -17.83
C PHE A 355 5.08 -8.52 -16.96
N ILE A 356 4.73 -9.65 -17.58
CA ILE A 356 4.53 -10.92 -16.88
C ILE A 356 5.85 -11.70 -16.80
N MET A 357 6.23 -12.13 -15.58
CA MET A 357 7.47 -12.87 -15.33
C MET A 357 8.74 -12.15 -15.83
N CYS A 358 8.72 -10.82 -15.92
CA CYS A 358 9.91 -10.04 -16.27
C CYS A 358 10.96 -10.11 -15.15
N VAL A 359 12.19 -9.74 -15.45
CA VAL A 359 13.22 -9.55 -14.43
C VAL A 359 13.86 -8.20 -14.67
N PHE A 360 13.84 -7.32 -13.66
CA PHE A 360 14.58 -6.06 -13.67
C PHE A 360 15.66 -6.14 -12.58
N GLU A 361 16.93 -6.17 -13.00
CA GLU A 361 18.07 -6.18 -12.08
C GLU A 361 18.50 -4.76 -11.67
N LYS A 362 18.15 -3.74 -12.46
CA LYS A 362 18.38 -2.32 -12.18
C LYS A 362 17.13 -1.46 -12.31
N GLU A 363 17.27 -0.17 -12.00
CA GLU A 363 16.15 0.77 -11.89
C GLU A 363 15.33 0.84 -13.17
N VAL A 364 14.00 0.94 -12.99
CA VAL A 364 13.05 1.14 -14.07
C VAL A 364 12.25 2.41 -13.84
N ASP A 365 12.21 3.28 -14.83
CA ASP A 365 11.58 4.58 -14.74
C ASP A 365 10.39 4.69 -15.71
N PHE A 366 9.18 4.88 -15.16
CA PHE A 366 7.93 5.10 -15.88
C PHE A 366 7.42 6.55 -15.72
N GLN A 367 8.31 7.49 -15.40
CA GLN A 367 7.94 8.89 -15.19
C GLN A 367 7.32 9.54 -16.43
N ASN A 368 6.23 10.28 -16.19
CA ASN A 368 5.47 10.95 -17.26
C ASN A 368 4.95 9.99 -18.35
N CYS A 369 4.70 8.72 -18.01
CA CYS A 369 4.03 7.79 -18.92
C CYS A 369 2.53 8.03 -18.99
N ILE A 370 1.93 7.76 -20.15
CA ILE A 370 0.47 7.66 -20.33
C ILE A 370 0.09 6.20 -20.57
N PHE A 371 -0.82 5.67 -19.75
CA PHE A 371 -1.48 4.39 -19.99
C PHE A 371 -2.96 4.63 -20.27
N ARG A 372 -3.41 4.52 -21.54
CA ARG A 372 -4.75 4.99 -21.92
C ARG A 372 -5.88 4.01 -21.57
N LYS A 373 -5.74 2.73 -21.92
CA LYS A 373 -6.79 1.71 -21.76
C LYS A 373 -6.61 0.82 -20.52
N PRO A 374 -7.70 0.27 -19.98
CA PRO A 374 -7.69 -0.57 -18.78
C PRO A 374 -7.08 -1.93 -19.11
N ASN A 375 -6.15 -2.40 -18.27
CA ASN A 375 -5.44 -3.68 -18.27
C ASN A 375 -3.92 -3.51 -18.45
N ILE A 376 -3.32 -2.86 -17.46
CA ILE A 376 -1.92 -3.13 -17.17
C ILE A 376 -1.88 -4.39 -16.32
N THR A 377 -1.40 -5.48 -16.93
CA THR A 377 -1.04 -6.70 -16.20
C THR A 377 0.46 -6.62 -15.94
N VAL A 378 0.86 -5.88 -14.91
CA VAL A 378 2.22 -5.93 -14.39
C VAL A 378 2.21 -7.01 -13.32
N ILE A 379 2.69 -8.22 -13.64
CA ILE A 379 2.67 -9.33 -12.67
C ILE A 379 4.05 -9.99 -12.61
N SER A 380 4.62 -9.89 -11.40
CA SER A 380 5.85 -10.54 -10.94
C SER A 380 7.13 -10.20 -11.70
N PRO A 381 7.66 -8.98 -11.56
CA PRO A 381 9.07 -8.80 -11.78
C PRO A 381 9.83 -9.45 -10.60
N ASN A 382 10.78 -10.33 -10.91
CA ASN A 382 11.56 -11.03 -9.88
C ASN A 382 12.68 -10.09 -9.41
N TYR A 383 12.47 -9.38 -8.29
CA TYR A 383 13.40 -8.37 -7.83
C TYR A 383 14.41 -8.90 -6.82
N LYS A 384 15.68 -8.61 -7.08
CA LYS A 384 16.80 -8.67 -6.12
C LYS A 384 17.34 -7.27 -5.78
N TYR A 385 16.52 -6.20 -5.93
CA TYR A 385 16.74 -4.75 -5.68
C TYR A 385 17.09 -3.88 -6.89
N PRO A 386 16.11 -3.09 -7.37
CA PRO A 386 16.22 -1.62 -7.53
C PRO A 386 14.84 -0.88 -7.45
N GLY A 387 14.82 0.45 -7.58
CA GLY A 387 13.60 1.27 -7.49
C GLY A 387 12.76 1.35 -8.78
N THR A 388 11.45 1.59 -8.62
CA THR A 388 10.48 1.81 -9.70
C THR A 388 9.77 3.15 -9.48
N SER A 389 9.80 4.03 -10.47
CA SER A 389 9.14 5.33 -10.40
C SER A 389 7.99 5.40 -11.40
N PHE A 390 6.80 5.73 -10.93
CA PHE A 390 5.63 6.10 -11.75
C PHE A 390 5.28 7.58 -11.57
N ALA A 391 6.22 8.41 -11.13
CA ALA A 391 5.90 9.79 -10.80
C ALA A 391 5.37 10.56 -12.02
N ARG A 392 4.34 11.39 -11.80
CA ARG A 392 3.65 12.20 -12.82
C ARG A 392 2.99 11.39 -13.94
N SER A 393 2.91 10.07 -13.83
CA SER A 393 2.26 9.23 -14.84
C SER A 393 0.73 9.23 -14.70
N ARG A 394 0.04 8.89 -15.80
CA ARG A 394 -1.42 8.87 -15.88
C ARG A 394 -1.91 7.50 -16.30
N PHE A 395 -2.79 6.91 -15.50
CA PHE A 395 -3.42 5.63 -15.75
C PHE A 395 -4.91 5.86 -16.04
N GLY A 396 -5.31 5.72 -17.30
CA GLY A 396 -6.68 5.91 -17.78
C GLY A 396 -7.62 4.75 -17.48
N GLY A 397 -7.09 3.59 -17.06
CA GLY A 397 -7.87 2.44 -16.66
C GLY A 397 -7.20 1.65 -15.55
N SER A 398 -7.68 0.43 -15.27
CA SER A 398 -7.19 -0.37 -14.15
C SER A 398 -5.71 -0.75 -14.27
N ALA A 399 -5.00 -0.59 -13.15
CA ALA A 399 -3.59 -0.91 -12.99
C ALA A 399 -3.42 -2.04 -11.97
N HIS A 400 -3.04 -3.24 -12.44
CA HIS A 400 -2.86 -4.41 -11.59
C HIS A 400 -1.38 -4.75 -11.47
N PHE A 401 -0.86 -4.65 -10.24
CA PHE A 401 0.49 -4.97 -9.80
C PHE A 401 0.54 -6.21 -8.90
N ASN A 402 -0.52 -7.02 -8.91
CA ASN A 402 -0.70 -8.15 -8.01
C ASN A 402 0.47 -9.14 -8.08
N PHE A 403 0.89 -9.68 -6.93
CA PHE A 403 2.00 -10.63 -6.78
C PHE A 403 3.34 -10.14 -7.35
N ALA A 404 3.48 -8.83 -7.59
CA ALA A 404 4.77 -8.24 -7.87
C ALA A 404 5.62 -8.27 -6.59
N ARG A 405 6.94 -8.38 -6.76
CA ARG A 405 7.87 -7.88 -5.76
C ARG A 405 8.19 -6.44 -6.17
N PHE A 406 8.68 -5.58 -5.31
CA PHE A 406 9.21 -4.26 -5.68
C PHE A 406 10.32 -3.91 -4.69
N GLY A 407 11.33 -3.18 -5.16
CA GLY A 407 12.23 -2.45 -4.27
C GLY A 407 11.53 -1.21 -3.73
N LYS A 408 12.08 -0.03 -4.02
CA LYS A 408 11.43 1.27 -3.74
C LYS A 408 10.38 1.56 -4.80
N VAL A 409 9.19 2.05 -4.43
CA VAL A 409 8.14 2.47 -5.36
C VAL A 409 7.79 3.94 -5.12
N VAL A 410 7.77 4.74 -6.18
CA VAL A 410 7.43 6.17 -6.12
C VAL A 410 6.23 6.46 -7.02
N LEU A 411 5.12 6.92 -6.43
CA LEU A 411 3.87 7.26 -7.11
C LEU A 411 3.58 8.78 -7.09
N ASN A 412 4.60 9.61 -6.90
CA ASN A 412 4.40 11.04 -6.67
C ASN A 412 3.71 11.73 -7.85
N PHE A 413 2.68 12.53 -7.61
CA PHE A 413 1.88 13.23 -8.63
C PHE A 413 1.24 12.31 -9.68
N ALA A 414 1.18 11.00 -9.43
CA ALA A 414 0.54 10.06 -10.33
C ALA A 414 -0.99 10.18 -10.23
N ARG A 415 -1.68 9.93 -11.35
CA ARG A 415 -3.15 9.92 -11.40
C ARG A 415 -3.67 8.60 -11.93
N PHE A 416 -4.53 7.96 -11.16
CA PHE A 416 -5.17 6.69 -11.48
C PHE A 416 -6.67 6.89 -11.64
N LEU A 417 -7.20 6.70 -12.84
CA LEU A 417 -8.63 6.85 -13.15
C LEU A 417 -9.44 5.56 -12.93
N GLY A 418 -8.77 4.41 -12.93
CA GLY A 418 -9.39 3.11 -12.68
C GLY A 418 -8.80 2.40 -11.45
N GLN A 419 -9.28 1.19 -11.18
CA GLN A 419 -8.90 0.40 -10.00
C GLN A 419 -7.39 0.11 -9.97
N VAL A 420 -6.81 0.18 -8.77
CA VAL A 420 -5.40 -0.12 -8.53
C VAL A 420 -5.27 -1.33 -7.61
N GLY A 421 -4.64 -2.39 -8.09
CA GLY A 421 -4.42 -3.62 -7.33
C GLY A 421 -2.95 -3.85 -7.02
N PHE A 422 -2.62 -4.01 -5.74
CA PHE A 422 -1.35 -4.45 -5.19
C PHE A 422 -1.53 -5.74 -4.38
N VAL A 423 -2.47 -6.60 -4.77
CA VAL A 423 -2.84 -7.80 -4.01
C VAL A 423 -1.66 -8.77 -3.96
N GLY A 424 -1.26 -9.20 -2.76
CA GLY A 424 -0.13 -10.13 -2.56
C GLY A 424 1.23 -9.56 -2.97
N THR A 425 1.35 -8.25 -3.13
CA THR A 425 2.58 -7.57 -3.56
C THR A 425 3.58 -7.45 -2.41
N GLU A 426 4.86 -7.62 -2.68
CA GLU A 426 5.94 -7.49 -1.69
C GLU A 426 6.79 -6.25 -1.98
N PHE A 427 6.70 -5.24 -1.13
CA PHE A 427 7.54 -4.04 -1.16
C PHE A 427 8.73 -4.22 -0.20
N SER A 428 9.89 -4.59 -0.74
CA SER A 428 11.12 -4.74 0.05
C SER A 428 11.77 -3.40 0.38
N GLY A 429 11.50 -2.35 -0.42
CA GLY A 429 11.89 -0.97 -0.14
C GLY A 429 10.70 -0.09 0.30
N HIS A 430 10.88 1.23 0.20
CA HIS A 430 9.88 2.22 0.62
C HIS A 430 8.80 2.43 -0.46
N LEU A 431 7.52 2.45 -0.06
CA LEU A 431 6.41 2.92 -0.88
C LEU A 431 6.15 4.41 -0.58
N HIS A 432 6.45 5.28 -1.53
CA HIS A 432 6.25 6.73 -1.44
C HIS A 432 5.10 7.15 -2.35
N ILE A 433 4.05 7.73 -1.77
CA ILE A 433 2.89 8.25 -2.48
C ILE A 433 2.69 9.71 -2.07
N ARG A 434 3.13 10.66 -2.90
CA ARG A 434 2.96 12.08 -2.63
C ARG A 434 2.08 12.78 -3.65
N GLU A 435 1.09 13.54 -3.21
CA GLU A 435 0.21 14.34 -4.07
C GLU A 435 -0.39 13.53 -5.25
N ALA A 436 -0.64 12.24 -5.01
CA ALA A 436 -1.23 11.34 -5.98
C ALA A 436 -2.76 11.38 -5.89
N VAL A 437 -3.42 11.05 -6.99
CA VAL A 437 -4.89 11.01 -7.07
C VAL A 437 -5.35 9.65 -7.55
N PHE A 438 -6.20 9.01 -6.76
CA PHE A 438 -6.86 7.74 -7.09
C PHE A 438 -8.36 7.97 -7.19
N GLU A 439 -8.94 7.80 -8.38
CA GLU A 439 -10.37 8.01 -8.63
C GLU A 439 -11.24 6.80 -8.26
N ASP A 440 -10.65 5.61 -8.19
CA ASP A 440 -11.33 4.33 -7.96
C ASP A 440 -10.61 3.51 -6.87
N ILE A 441 -11.07 2.29 -6.61
CA ILE A 441 -10.62 1.42 -5.51
C ILE A 441 -9.12 1.13 -5.59
N VAL A 442 -8.44 1.21 -4.44
CA VAL A 442 -7.03 0.82 -4.24
C VAL A 442 -6.96 -0.35 -3.26
N SER A 443 -6.53 -1.52 -3.74
CA SER A 443 -6.40 -2.71 -2.90
C SER A 443 -4.95 -3.11 -2.68
N PHE A 444 -4.50 -3.10 -1.43
CA PHE A 444 -3.24 -3.64 -0.94
C PHE A 444 -3.43 -4.97 -0.20
N SER A 445 -4.50 -5.71 -0.49
CA SER A 445 -4.83 -6.90 0.30
C SER A 445 -3.72 -7.96 0.23
N SER A 446 -3.38 -8.55 1.38
CA SER A 446 -2.27 -9.51 1.51
C SER A 446 -0.88 -8.99 1.07
N ALA A 447 -0.69 -7.68 0.94
CA ALA A 447 0.62 -7.11 0.60
C ALA A 447 1.62 -7.23 1.77
N LYS A 448 2.92 -7.11 1.48
CA LYS A 448 3.98 -6.99 2.48
C LYS A 448 4.68 -5.66 2.31
N PHE A 449 4.72 -4.86 3.34
CA PHE A 449 5.32 -3.54 3.35
C PHE A 449 6.57 -3.52 4.22
N ASN A 450 7.64 -2.95 3.70
CA ASN A 450 8.72 -2.45 4.54
C ASN A 450 8.30 -1.09 5.12
N ASP A 451 8.47 0.00 4.38
CA ASP A 451 8.00 1.32 4.79
C ASP A 451 6.89 1.85 3.86
N VAL A 452 5.92 2.55 4.43
CA VAL A 452 4.82 3.23 3.71
C VAL A 452 4.79 4.70 4.13
N ASP A 453 4.86 5.59 3.14
CA ASP A 453 4.75 7.03 3.31
C ASP A 453 3.77 7.61 2.29
N ILE A 454 2.63 8.12 2.78
CA ILE A 454 1.59 8.73 1.96
C ILE A 454 1.38 10.18 2.41
N GLU A 455 1.66 11.14 1.53
CA GLU A 455 1.63 12.58 1.83
C GLU A 455 0.73 13.32 0.82
N GLY A 456 -0.19 14.15 1.30
CA GLY A 456 -0.96 15.08 0.45
C GLY A 456 -1.81 14.42 -0.65
N SER A 457 -2.09 13.12 -0.56
CA SER A 457 -2.73 12.34 -1.62
C SER A 457 -4.24 12.25 -1.42
N ARG A 458 -4.98 12.04 -2.51
CA ARG A 458 -6.46 11.98 -2.51
C ARG A 458 -6.94 10.63 -3.04
N PHE A 459 -7.82 9.99 -2.28
CA PHE A 459 -8.43 8.71 -2.60
C PHE A 459 -9.95 8.88 -2.66
N HIS A 460 -10.51 8.92 -3.87
CA HIS A 460 -11.96 9.02 -4.11
C HIS A 460 -12.66 7.65 -4.06
N GLY A 461 -11.89 6.55 -4.22
CA GLY A 461 -12.36 5.17 -4.06
C GLY A 461 -11.94 4.54 -2.72
N ALA A 462 -12.46 3.35 -2.44
CA ALA A 462 -12.14 2.60 -1.22
C ALA A 462 -10.66 2.18 -1.18
N VAL A 463 -10.06 2.13 0.02
CA VAL A 463 -8.67 1.72 0.22
C VAL A 463 -8.57 0.53 1.17
N ILE A 464 -8.00 -0.58 0.69
CA ILE A 464 -8.00 -1.86 1.42
C ILE A 464 -6.57 -2.25 1.78
N PHE A 465 -6.21 -2.19 3.06
CA PHE A 465 -4.96 -2.71 3.62
C PHE A 465 -5.13 -4.09 4.30
N SER A 466 -6.35 -4.59 4.43
CA SER A 466 -6.63 -5.84 5.14
C SER A 466 -5.83 -7.03 4.58
N GLY A 467 -5.33 -7.87 5.49
CA GLY A 467 -4.51 -9.05 5.20
C GLY A 467 -3.04 -8.77 4.96
N SER A 468 -2.65 -7.49 4.85
CA SER A 468 -1.25 -7.13 4.64
C SER A 468 -0.40 -7.26 5.91
N THR A 469 0.92 -7.26 5.73
CA THR A 469 1.91 -7.26 6.81
C THR A 469 2.83 -6.06 6.67
N LEU A 470 3.01 -5.29 7.75
CA LEU A 470 3.92 -4.16 7.82
C LEU A 470 5.13 -4.51 8.69
N ASN A 471 6.33 -4.24 8.17
CA ASN A 471 7.60 -4.47 8.87
C ASN A 471 8.27 -3.20 9.38
N GLY A 472 8.09 -2.09 8.67
CA GLY A 472 8.75 -0.82 8.93
C GLY A 472 7.77 0.28 9.33
N LYS A 473 8.08 1.52 8.95
CA LYS A 473 7.33 2.74 9.28
C LYS A 473 6.07 2.83 8.44
N PHE A 474 4.97 3.26 9.06
CA PHE A 474 3.72 3.56 8.36
C PHE A 474 3.27 4.97 8.69
N ARG A 475 3.15 5.79 7.65
CA ARG A 475 2.89 7.22 7.77
C ARG A 475 1.86 7.70 6.76
N LEU A 476 0.86 8.40 7.26
CA LEU A 476 -0.14 9.11 6.47
C LEU A 476 -0.14 10.59 6.90
N TYR A 477 0.13 11.50 5.97
CA TYR A 477 0.17 12.95 6.21
C TYR A 477 -0.74 13.69 5.25
N HIS A 478 -1.54 14.64 5.74
CA HIS A 478 -2.29 15.62 4.94
C HIS A 478 -3.13 15.01 3.78
N SER A 479 -3.52 13.74 3.90
CA SER A 479 -4.19 12.98 2.84
C SER A 479 -5.69 12.91 3.11
N THR A 480 -6.49 12.72 2.06
CA THR A 480 -7.94 12.65 2.13
C THR A 480 -8.45 11.34 1.57
N PHE A 481 -9.31 10.67 2.34
CA PHE A 481 -10.00 9.44 1.97
C PHE A 481 -11.50 9.70 1.96
N GLU A 482 -12.11 9.67 0.78
CA GLU A 482 -13.52 10.02 0.58
C GLU A 482 -14.47 8.82 0.74
N ARG A 483 -13.91 7.60 0.76
CA ARG A 483 -14.61 6.32 0.86
C ARG A 483 -13.98 5.43 1.91
N GLU A 484 -14.53 4.24 2.07
CA GLU A 484 -14.13 3.31 3.14
C GLU A 484 -12.63 2.96 3.11
N VAL A 485 -12.01 2.92 4.30
CA VAL A 485 -10.61 2.51 4.49
C VAL A 485 -10.55 1.33 5.45
N LEU A 486 -10.05 0.19 4.95
CA LEU A 486 -10.08 -1.08 5.65
C LEU A 486 -8.66 -1.50 6.04
N PHE A 487 -8.31 -1.39 7.31
CA PHE A 487 -7.08 -1.95 7.88
C PHE A 487 -7.33 -3.30 8.56
N GLY A 488 -8.50 -3.44 9.18
CA GLY A 488 -8.94 -4.61 9.93
C GLY A 488 -9.90 -5.49 9.15
N LYS A 489 -10.67 -6.30 9.87
CA LYS A 489 -11.81 -7.04 9.30
C LYS A 489 -13.01 -6.12 9.00
N GLY A 490 -13.92 -6.58 8.15
CA GLY A 490 -15.18 -5.90 7.81
C GLY A 490 -15.09 -5.03 6.56
N GLY A 491 -16.22 -4.85 5.88
CA GLY A 491 -16.37 -4.11 4.62
C GLY A 491 -17.57 -4.62 3.79
N TYR A 492 -17.95 -3.91 2.72
CA TYR A 492 -19.19 -4.21 1.95
C TYR A 492 -19.11 -5.47 1.07
N LYS A 493 -17.93 -6.10 0.89
CA LYS A 493 -17.74 -7.15 -0.12
C LYS A 493 -16.98 -8.42 0.23
N GLU A 494 -16.39 -8.59 1.43
CA GLU A 494 -15.70 -9.85 1.76
C GLU A 494 -15.48 -9.98 3.27
N GLU A 495 -16.09 -10.99 3.89
CA GLU A 495 -15.98 -11.32 5.32
C GLU A 495 -14.68 -12.07 5.68
N ASP A 496 -13.77 -12.29 4.71
CA ASP A 496 -12.64 -13.23 4.82
C ASP A 496 -11.25 -12.60 5.01
N TYR A 497 -11.12 -11.28 5.00
CA TYR A 497 -9.79 -10.67 5.17
C TYR A 497 -9.31 -10.77 6.62
N SER A 498 -8.08 -11.27 6.81
CA SER A 498 -7.40 -11.14 8.10
C SER A 498 -7.01 -9.66 8.37
N PRO A 499 -6.88 -9.22 9.63
CA PRO A 499 -6.47 -7.84 9.92
C PRO A 499 -5.01 -7.58 9.51
N LEU A 500 -4.65 -6.30 9.31
CA LEU A 500 -3.27 -5.85 9.13
C LEU A 500 -2.39 -6.35 10.29
N LYS A 501 -1.23 -6.93 9.96
CA LYS A 501 -0.26 -7.47 10.92
C LYS A 501 1.01 -6.63 10.96
N PHE A 502 1.60 -6.49 12.13
CA PHE A 502 2.89 -5.85 12.34
C PHE A 502 3.92 -6.93 12.67
N SER A 503 5.07 -6.96 11.99
CA SER A 503 6.12 -7.97 12.30
C SER A 503 7.01 -7.57 13.47
N GLN A 504 7.21 -6.28 13.70
CA GLN A 504 7.99 -5.72 14.80
C GLN A 504 7.27 -4.52 15.43
N GLY A 505 7.56 -4.24 16.70
CA GLY A 505 6.92 -3.17 17.49
C GLY A 505 7.75 -1.90 17.64
N GLU A 506 8.80 -1.70 16.83
CA GLU A 506 9.74 -0.59 17.03
C GLU A 506 9.31 0.73 16.37
N HIS A 507 8.65 0.67 15.21
CA HIS A 507 8.36 1.87 14.41
C HIS A 507 6.91 2.34 14.57
N PRO A 508 6.69 3.61 14.95
CA PRO A 508 5.34 4.14 15.17
C PRO A 508 4.48 4.10 13.91
N VAL A 509 3.18 3.89 14.10
CA VAL A 509 2.12 4.13 13.11
C VAL A 509 1.66 5.57 13.30
N ILE A 510 1.92 6.42 12.30
CA ILE A 510 1.69 7.87 12.38
C ILE A 510 0.63 8.28 11.35
N LEU A 511 -0.44 8.92 11.82
CA LEU A 511 -1.48 9.53 11.00
C LEU A 511 -1.61 10.99 11.43
N GLU A 512 -1.19 11.93 10.59
CA GLU A 512 -1.25 13.36 10.89
C GLU A 512 -2.06 14.14 9.86
N TRP A 513 -3.00 14.94 10.34
CA TRP A 513 -3.84 15.83 9.52
C TRP A 513 -4.56 15.08 8.37
N VAL A 514 -4.91 13.82 8.60
CA VAL A 514 -5.62 12.98 7.64
C VAL A 514 -7.12 13.21 7.77
N VAL A 515 -7.82 13.29 6.64
CA VAL A 515 -9.28 13.42 6.59
C VAL A 515 -9.90 12.12 6.12
N PHE A 516 -10.79 11.55 6.92
CA PHE A 516 -11.60 10.38 6.60
C PHE A 516 -13.06 10.80 6.51
N ASP A 517 -13.62 10.82 5.30
CA ASP A 517 -15.01 11.24 5.07
C ASP A 517 -16.03 10.12 5.25
N ASP A 518 -15.60 8.86 5.13
CA ASP A 518 -16.45 7.66 5.22
C ASP A 518 -15.90 6.67 6.28
N HIS A 519 -16.35 5.42 6.25
CA HIS A 519 -16.01 4.39 7.22
C HIS A 519 -14.52 4.02 7.29
N VAL A 520 -13.95 3.90 8.49
CA VAL A 520 -12.60 3.36 8.72
C VAL A 520 -12.67 2.16 9.66
N SER A 521 -12.12 1.01 9.24
CA SER A 521 -12.08 -0.19 10.09
C SER A 521 -10.66 -0.55 10.52
N PHE A 522 -10.44 -0.56 11.84
CA PHE A 522 -9.28 -1.11 12.54
C PHE A 522 -9.64 -2.38 13.33
N THR A 523 -10.71 -3.06 12.94
CA THR A 523 -11.28 -4.22 13.64
C THR A 523 -10.30 -5.38 13.74
N GLU A 524 -10.14 -5.96 14.94
CA GLU A 524 -9.24 -7.07 15.30
C GLU A 524 -7.73 -6.81 15.07
N ILE A 525 -7.31 -5.55 14.93
CA ILE A 525 -5.88 -5.24 14.76
C ILE A 525 -5.14 -5.29 16.11
N THR A 526 -3.96 -5.92 16.11
CA THR A 526 -3.01 -5.83 17.23
C THR A 526 -1.89 -4.85 16.89
N PHE A 527 -1.97 -3.64 17.43
CA PHE A 527 -0.92 -2.63 17.35
C PHE A 527 0.21 -2.98 18.33
N LEU A 528 1.27 -3.59 17.80
CA LEU A 528 2.55 -3.75 18.49
C LEU A 528 3.31 -2.43 18.66
N PRO A 529 3.45 -1.58 17.62
CA PRO A 529 4.11 -0.29 17.75
C PRO A 529 3.24 0.77 18.45
N PRO A 530 3.83 1.92 18.86
CA PRO A 530 3.06 3.08 19.27
C PRO A 530 2.22 3.64 18.11
N VAL A 531 1.03 4.12 18.43
CA VAL A 531 0.06 4.68 17.48
C VAL A 531 -0.12 6.16 17.77
N GLU A 532 0.15 7.00 16.78
CA GLU A 532 0.03 8.46 16.87
C GLU A 532 -0.93 8.96 15.81
N ILE A 533 -2.13 9.36 16.23
CA ILE A 533 -3.17 9.95 15.39
C ILE A 533 -3.33 11.39 15.84
N ILE A 534 -2.85 12.34 15.03
CA ILE A 534 -2.72 13.75 15.42
C ILE A 534 -3.42 14.65 14.40
N GLY A 535 -4.33 15.51 14.84
CA GLY A 535 -4.98 16.49 13.95
C GLY A 535 -5.90 15.87 12.89
N CYS A 536 -6.22 14.58 13.00
CA CYS A 536 -7.05 13.87 12.03
C CYS A 536 -8.53 14.25 12.16
N LYS A 537 -9.24 14.27 11.03
CA LYS A 537 -10.67 14.55 10.95
C LYS A 537 -11.44 13.28 10.58
N PHE A 538 -12.33 12.87 11.45
CA PHE A 538 -13.18 11.68 11.27
C PHE A 538 -14.64 12.12 11.05
N ASN A 539 -15.08 12.17 9.79
CA ASN A 539 -16.48 12.49 9.46
C ASN A 539 -17.38 11.25 9.39
N GLY A 540 -16.82 10.09 9.02
CA GLY A 540 -17.53 8.82 8.99
C GLY A 540 -17.46 8.02 10.30
N TYR A 541 -17.82 6.73 10.22
CA TYR A 541 -17.75 5.80 11.35
C TYR A 541 -16.35 5.16 11.44
N VAL A 542 -15.71 5.19 12.61
CA VAL A 542 -14.41 4.55 12.87
C VAL A 542 -14.59 3.39 13.84
N SER A 543 -14.19 2.19 13.44
CA SER A 543 -14.30 0.98 14.26
C SER A 543 -12.93 0.49 14.74
N PHE A 544 -12.75 0.39 16.05
CA PHE A 544 -11.63 -0.27 16.74
C PHE A 544 -12.09 -1.54 17.46
N GLU A 545 -13.12 -2.19 16.93
CA GLU A 545 -13.70 -3.40 17.49
C GLU A 545 -12.60 -4.47 17.72
N ASN A 546 -12.47 -4.99 18.95
CA ASN A 546 -11.45 -5.98 19.34
C ASN A 546 -9.98 -5.59 19.04
N ALA A 547 -9.67 -4.30 18.92
CA ALA A 547 -8.29 -3.85 18.73
C ALA A 547 -7.44 -4.01 20.01
N ILE A 548 -6.15 -4.28 19.86
CA ILE A 548 -5.21 -4.43 20.98
C ILE A 548 -4.04 -3.47 20.81
N PHE A 549 -3.89 -2.53 21.74
CA PHE A 549 -2.80 -1.55 21.79
C PHE A 549 -1.76 -1.98 22.83
N LYS A 550 -0.64 -2.56 22.36
CA LYS A 550 0.46 -3.00 23.23
C LYS A 550 1.36 -1.86 23.71
N ASN A 551 1.34 -0.73 23.01
CA ASN A 551 2.16 0.44 23.30
C ASN A 551 1.30 1.70 23.43
N ASP A 552 1.91 2.88 23.48
CA ASP A 552 1.20 4.15 23.66
C ASP A 552 0.26 4.44 22.47
N ALA A 553 -0.94 4.94 22.77
CA ALA A 553 -1.95 5.33 21.80
C ALA A 553 -2.32 6.80 21.99
N LYS A 554 -2.06 7.63 20.97
CA LYS A 554 -2.34 9.07 21.00
C LYS A 554 -3.37 9.44 19.94
N PHE A 555 -4.39 10.18 20.34
CA PHE A 555 -5.49 10.67 19.50
C PHE A 555 -5.63 12.19 19.67
N ASP A 556 -4.54 12.92 19.53
CA ASP A 556 -4.46 14.33 19.91
C ASP A 556 -4.96 15.25 18.78
N TYR A 557 -5.56 16.38 19.13
CA TYR A 557 -6.09 17.41 18.23
C TYR A 557 -7.05 16.90 17.15
N CYS A 558 -7.62 15.71 17.34
CA CYS A 558 -8.53 15.11 16.38
C CYS A 558 -9.90 15.80 16.41
N LEU A 559 -10.52 15.92 15.23
CA LEU A 559 -11.88 16.40 15.05
C LEU A 559 -12.79 15.20 14.76
N VAL A 560 -13.62 14.83 15.72
CA VAL A 560 -14.58 13.72 15.59
C VAL A 560 -15.96 14.27 15.27
N ASN A 561 -16.32 14.22 14.00
CA ASN A 561 -17.63 14.64 13.51
C ASN A 561 -18.62 13.47 13.40
N GLY A 562 -18.12 12.28 13.03
CA GLY A 562 -18.88 11.04 12.97
C GLY A 562 -18.86 10.27 14.29
N SER A 563 -18.70 8.95 14.23
CA SER A 563 -18.73 8.10 15.42
C SER A 563 -17.48 7.23 15.51
N VAL A 564 -16.80 7.22 16.65
CA VAL A 564 -15.64 6.36 16.92
C VAL A 564 -16.01 5.32 17.96
N SER A 565 -15.96 4.05 17.61
CA SER A 565 -16.33 2.95 18.48
C SER A 565 -15.15 2.05 18.80
N PHE A 566 -14.94 1.78 20.09
CA PHE A 566 -13.99 0.80 20.63
C PHE A 566 -14.71 -0.46 21.15
N VAL A 567 -15.98 -0.68 20.80
CA VAL A 567 -16.82 -1.73 21.40
C VAL A 567 -16.94 -2.99 20.55
N GLY A 568 -16.62 -4.16 21.14
CA GLY A 568 -16.73 -5.51 20.58
C GLY A 568 -18.15 -6.05 20.36
N LYS A 569 -18.39 -6.91 19.34
CA LYS A 569 -19.67 -7.62 19.12
C LYS A 569 -19.91 -8.84 20.04
N GLN A 570 -18.89 -9.42 20.70
CA GLN A 570 -19.02 -10.72 21.41
C GLN A 570 -18.18 -10.85 22.70
N ASN A 571 -18.28 -9.93 23.66
CA ASN A 571 -17.51 -9.96 24.93
C ASN A 571 -15.98 -9.91 24.79
N GLU A 572 -15.45 -9.73 23.58
CA GLU A 572 -14.06 -9.32 23.39
C GLU A 572 -14.02 -7.80 23.38
N GLU A 573 -13.04 -7.24 24.09
CA GLU A 573 -12.95 -5.80 24.33
C GLU A 573 -11.64 -5.27 23.77
N CYS A 574 -11.65 -3.99 23.40
CA CYS A 574 -10.43 -3.29 23.04
C CYS A 574 -9.50 -3.19 24.26
N LYS A 575 -8.22 -3.52 24.10
CA LYS A 575 -7.26 -3.57 25.22
C LYS A 575 -6.13 -2.57 25.06
N PHE A 576 -5.85 -1.81 26.12
CA PHE A 576 -4.79 -0.81 26.20
C PHE A 576 -3.78 -1.18 27.29
N PHE A 577 -2.54 -1.45 26.90
CA PHE A 577 -1.49 -1.88 27.82
C PHE A 577 -0.64 -0.73 28.37
N LYS A 578 -0.62 0.42 27.69
CA LYS A 578 0.12 1.63 28.10
C LYS A 578 -0.76 2.88 28.09
N THR A 579 -0.19 4.04 27.76
CA THR A 579 -0.86 5.34 27.87
C THR A 579 -1.86 5.55 26.73
N LEU A 580 -2.91 6.32 27.04
CA LEU A 580 -3.95 6.75 26.12
C LEU A 580 -4.15 8.25 26.32
N THR A 581 -4.19 9.02 25.22
CA THR A 581 -4.32 10.49 25.23
C THR A 581 -5.30 10.96 24.15
N PHE A 582 -6.10 11.96 24.49
CA PHE A 582 -7.04 12.65 23.59
C PHE A 582 -6.93 14.17 23.80
N ASP A 583 -5.71 14.69 23.84
CA ASP A 583 -5.45 16.10 24.14
C ASP A 583 -5.93 16.98 22.99
N GLY A 584 -6.66 18.06 23.29
CA GLY A 584 -7.13 18.99 22.25
C GLY A 584 -8.21 18.43 21.30
N VAL A 585 -8.82 17.29 21.61
CA VAL A 585 -9.87 16.69 20.79
C VAL A 585 -11.16 17.52 20.81
N SER A 586 -11.74 17.70 19.63
CA SER A 586 -13.05 18.35 19.45
C SER A 586 -14.08 17.32 18.99
N LEU A 587 -15.22 17.26 19.70
CA LEU A 587 -16.30 16.31 19.44
C LEU A 587 -17.54 17.07 18.96
N SER A 588 -17.98 16.78 17.73
CA SER A 588 -19.35 17.07 17.28
C SER A 588 -20.15 15.79 16.98
N GLY A 589 -19.51 14.63 17.06
CA GLY A 589 -20.14 13.32 17.01
C GLY A 589 -19.87 12.55 18.31
N THR A 590 -19.65 11.24 18.22
CA THR A 590 -19.66 10.35 19.40
C THR A 590 -18.42 9.48 19.52
N VAL A 591 -18.01 9.18 20.76
CA VAL A 591 -16.95 8.22 21.07
C VAL A 591 -17.45 7.22 22.10
N SER A 592 -17.42 5.93 21.78
CA SER A 592 -17.97 4.86 22.61
C SER A 592 -16.95 3.77 22.95
N PHE A 593 -16.72 3.54 24.24
CA PHE A 593 -15.94 2.43 24.80
C PHE A 593 -16.80 1.29 25.33
N VAL A 594 -18.08 1.54 25.62
CA VAL A 594 -19.02 0.55 26.20
C VAL A 594 -20.37 0.57 25.48
N LYS A 595 -20.98 -0.60 25.33
CA LYS A 595 -22.38 -0.78 24.86
C LYS A 595 -23.30 -0.62 26.07
N SER A 596 -23.78 0.59 26.33
CA SER A 596 -24.68 0.88 27.46
C SER A 596 -25.87 -0.09 27.54
N ASN A 597 -26.01 -0.82 28.68
CA ASN A 597 -27.29 -1.17 29.35
C ASN A 597 -27.21 -2.16 30.55
N ARG A 598 -26.04 -2.45 31.15
CA ARG A 598 -25.99 -3.25 32.40
C ARG A 598 -25.38 -2.48 33.56
N ASP A 599 -26.23 -2.13 34.52
CA ASP A 599 -25.91 -1.26 35.66
C ASP A 599 -24.81 -1.81 36.60
N ASN A 600 -24.56 -3.13 36.61
CA ASN A 600 -23.74 -3.76 37.63
C ASN A 600 -22.29 -4.11 37.22
N GLU A 601 -21.91 -3.94 35.94
CA GLU A 601 -20.61 -4.41 35.42
C GLU A 601 -19.76 -3.34 34.71
N LEU A 602 -20.28 -2.11 34.55
CA LEU A 602 -19.62 -0.99 33.85
C LEU A 602 -18.19 -0.69 34.34
N GLU A 603 -17.97 -0.74 35.66
CA GLU A 603 -16.64 -0.48 36.23
C GLU A 603 -15.66 -1.65 35.96
N GLU A 604 -16.15 -2.89 35.89
CA GLU A 604 -15.32 -4.06 35.58
C GLU A 604 -14.97 -4.11 34.09
N GLU A 605 -15.92 -3.75 33.20
CA GLU A 605 -15.70 -3.65 31.75
C GLU A 605 -14.62 -2.62 31.41
N PHE A 606 -14.66 -1.42 31.99
CA PHE A 606 -13.54 -0.47 31.81
C PHE A 606 -12.22 -1.03 32.38
N LYS A 607 -12.25 -1.70 33.54
CA LYS A 607 -11.01 -2.27 34.12
C LYS A 607 -10.40 -3.37 33.26
N SER A 608 -11.20 -4.20 32.59
CA SER A 608 -10.69 -5.24 31.69
C SER A 608 -10.03 -4.66 30.43
N MET A 609 -10.44 -3.46 30.00
CA MET A 609 -9.86 -2.76 28.85
C MET A 609 -8.50 -2.11 29.14
N PHE A 610 -8.26 -1.59 30.35
CA PHE A 610 -7.10 -0.72 30.62
C PHE A 610 -6.16 -1.28 31.69
N ARG A 611 -4.88 -1.46 31.33
CA ARG A 611 -3.84 -1.85 32.31
C ARG A 611 -3.38 -0.70 33.21
N LEU A 612 -3.35 0.53 32.68
CA LEU A 612 -2.93 1.71 33.42
C LEU A 612 -4.14 2.56 33.84
N SER A 613 -4.18 2.91 35.13
CA SER A 613 -5.22 3.79 35.70
C SER A 613 -5.31 5.15 34.98
N GLN A 614 -4.18 5.68 34.50
CA GLN A 614 -4.13 6.93 33.73
C GLN A 614 -4.89 6.83 32.39
N ALA A 615 -4.74 5.73 31.65
CA ALA A 615 -5.43 5.51 30.39
C ALA A 615 -6.95 5.35 30.59
N LEU A 616 -7.35 4.67 31.67
CA LEU A 616 -8.76 4.52 32.05
C LEU A 616 -9.41 5.88 32.39
N ILE A 617 -8.72 6.75 33.12
CA ILE A 617 -9.20 8.10 33.43
C ILE A 617 -9.46 8.90 32.15
N GLU A 618 -8.59 8.75 31.16
CA GLU A 618 -8.70 9.46 29.90
C GLU A 618 -9.84 8.93 29.02
N ALA A 619 -9.99 7.60 28.90
CA ALA A 619 -11.12 7.00 28.20
C ALA A 619 -12.46 7.40 28.82
N VAL A 620 -12.56 7.38 30.15
CA VAL A 620 -13.76 7.82 30.88
C VAL A 620 -14.02 9.32 30.70
N ARG A 621 -12.97 10.16 30.58
CA ARG A 621 -13.12 11.60 30.28
C ARG A 621 -13.79 11.80 28.93
N ILE A 622 -13.32 11.11 27.89
CA ILE A 622 -13.86 11.25 26.53
C ILE A 622 -15.26 10.63 26.41
N GLN A 623 -15.48 9.45 26.99
CA GLN A 623 -16.81 8.83 27.05
C GLN A 623 -17.85 9.77 27.69
N ARG A 624 -17.46 10.42 28.81
CA ARG A 624 -18.32 11.41 29.47
C ARG A 624 -18.67 12.57 28.55
N LEU A 625 -17.68 13.15 27.85
CA LEU A 625 -17.92 14.25 26.91
C LEU A 625 -18.86 13.83 25.78
N SER A 626 -18.72 12.61 25.27
CA SER A 626 -19.64 12.04 24.27
C SER A 626 -21.08 11.96 24.81
N PHE A 627 -21.29 11.44 26.03
CA PHE A 627 -22.62 11.37 26.63
C PHE A 627 -23.23 12.75 26.94
N GLU A 628 -22.41 13.71 27.37
CA GLU A 628 -22.86 15.10 27.55
C GLU A 628 -23.34 15.69 26.22
N HIS A 629 -22.63 15.41 25.12
CA HIS A 629 -23.02 15.84 23.77
C HIS A 629 -24.32 15.16 23.28
N GLU A 630 -24.48 13.85 23.53
CA GLU A 630 -25.71 13.09 23.21
C GLU A 630 -26.91 13.45 24.10
N GLY A 631 -26.71 14.26 25.16
CA GLY A 631 -27.75 14.57 26.14
C GLY A 631 -28.03 13.47 27.16
N LYS A 632 -27.24 12.39 27.19
CA LYS A 632 -27.34 11.27 28.14
C LYS A 632 -26.67 11.61 29.48
N ARG A 633 -27.28 12.55 30.20
CA ARG A 633 -26.73 13.15 31.42
C ARG A 633 -26.48 12.16 32.56
N ASP A 634 -27.38 11.19 32.75
CA ASP A 634 -27.23 10.19 33.81
C ASP A 634 -26.03 9.27 33.55
N GLU A 635 -25.78 8.91 32.28
CA GLU A 635 -24.61 8.13 31.89
C GLU A 635 -23.31 8.94 32.04
N ALA A 636 -23.33 10.24 31.71
CA ALA A 636 -22.21 11.15 31.95
C ALA A 636 -21.86 11.30 33.45
N ASP A 637 -22.87 11.37 34.32
CA ASP A 637 -22.68 11.41 35.77
C ASP A 637 -22.07 10.09 36.30
N ARG A 638 -22.48 8.93 35.77
CA ARG A 638 -21.84 7.63 36.08
C ARG A 638 -20.36 7.62 35.68
N MET A 639 -20.02 8.15 34.50
CA MET A 639 -18.62 8.29 34.06
C MET A 639 -17.84 9.22 34.98
N PHE A 640 -18.44 10.31 35.48
CA PHE A 640 -17.81 11.19 36.46
C PHE A 640 -17.47 10.46 37.77
N VAL A 641 -18.40 9.65 38.29
CA VAL A 641 -18.16 8.83 39.49
C VAL A 641 -17.01 7.86 39.25
N LEU A 642 -17.04 7.10 38.15
CA LEU A 642 -15.98 6.16 37.79
C LEU A 642 -14.62 6.85 37.69
N LYS A 643 -14.55 8.02 37.05
CA LYS A 643 -13.33 8.84 36.97
C LYS A 643 -12.77 9.17 38.35
N MET A 644 -13.62 9.61 39.29
CA MET A 644 -13.19 9.95 40.65
C MET A 644 -12.71 8.72 41.41
N ARG A 645 -13.43 7.59 41.31
CA ARG A 645 -13.03 6.32 41.93
C ARG A 645 -11.66 5.85 41.42
N THR A 646 -11.40 5.92 40.12
CA THR A 646 -10.09 5.56 39.54
C THR A 646 -8.99 6.54 39.95
N ARG A 647 -9.27 7.84 40.03
CA ARG A 647 -8.29 8.84 40.47
C ARG A 647 -7.83 8.63 41.92
N ARG A 648 -8.68 8.06 42.79
CA ARG A 648 -8.27 7.61 44.13
C ARG A 648 -7.24 6.47 44.06
N ARG A 649 -7.44 5.49 43.16
CA ARG A 649 -6.52 4.37 42.95
C ARG A 649 -5.18 4.83 42.37
N LEU A 650 -5.21 5.69 41.35
CA LEU A 650 -3.99 6.23 40.75
C LEU A 650 -3.10 6.96 41.78
N ARG A 651 -3.70 7.74 42.68
CA ARG A 651 -2.95 8.39 43.77
C ARG A 651 -2.24 7.37 44.67
N LEU A 652 -2.90 6.25 44.98
CA LEU A 652 -2.30 5.17 45.79
C LEU A 652 -1.15 4.48 45.04
N GLU A 653 -1.30 4.25 43.74
CA GLU A 653 -0.23 3.71 42.89
C GLU A 653 0.99 4.63 42.88
N GLN A 654 0.80 5.94 42.73
CA GLN A 654 1.87 6.94 42.70
C GLN A 654 2.55 7.17 44.07
N ALA A 655 1.80 7.04 45.17
CA ALA A 655 2.33 7.25 46.52
C ALA A 655 3.07 6.02 47.08
N ARG A 656 3.08 4.89 46.36
CA ARG A 656 3.55 3.58 46.87
C ARG A 656 5.03 3.54 47.26
N GLU A 657 5.85 4.43 46.72
CA GLU A 657 7.29 4.50 46.99
C GLU A 657 7.66 5.27 48.27
N ASP A 658 6.75 6.09 48.81
CA ASP A 658 7.00 6.94 49.99
C ASP A 658 5.94 6.67 51.08
N SER A 659 6.37 6.09 52.20
CA SER A 659 5.51 5.71 53.32
C SER A 659 4.71 6.87 53.91
N TRP A 660 5.28 8.08 53.99
CA TRP A 660 4.56 9.24 54.53
C TRP A 660 3.51 9.75 53.54
N ARG A 661 3.88 9.87 52.25
CA ARG A 661 2.92 10.22 51.20
C ARG A 661 1.81 9.19 51.04
N LEU A 662 2.11 7.90 51.24
CA LEU A 662 1.13 6.83 51.21
C LEU A 662 0.11 6.99 52.36
N PHE A 663 0.57 7.26 53.58
CA PHE A 663 -0.29 7.55 54.73
C PHE A 663 -1.20 8.76 54.48
N GLU A 664 -0.62 9.88 54.02
CA GLU A 664 -1.36 11.09 53.67
C GLU A 664 -2.43 10.81 52.60
N THR A 665 -2.05 10.08 51.55
CA THR A 665 -2.93 9.74 50.42
C THR A 665 -4.08 8.84 50.85
N LYS A 666 -3.82 7.81 51.67
CA LYS A 666 -4.86 6.92 52.19
C LYS A 666 -5.83 7.67 53.10
N THR A 667 -5.34 8.54 53.97
CA THR A 667 -6.17 9.41 54.81
C THR A 667 -7.04 10.34 53.97
N ARG A 668 -6.46 10.97 52.95
CA ARG A 668 -7.20 11.81 51.99
C ARG A 668 -8.28 11.03 51.24
N ASN A 669 -7.96 9.82 50.77
CA ASN A 669 -8.92 8.95 50.07
C ASN A 669 -10.06 8.51 50.98
N PHE A 670 -9.81 8.24 52.26
CA PHE A 670 -10.85 7.94 53.25
C PHE A 670 -11.81 9.12 53.43
N ILE A 671 -11.29 10.33 53.61
CA ILE A 671 -12.13 11.54 53.77
C ILE A 671 -12.98 11.78 52.51
N GLU A 672 -12.38 11.65 51.32
CA GLU A 672 -13.08 11.79 50.04
C GLU A 672 -14.17 10.72 49.84
N TRP A 673 -13.92 9.48 50.28
CA TRP A 673 -14.92 8.42 50.28
C TRP A 673 -16.06 8.71 51.26
N LEU A 674 -15.74 9.10 52.50
CA LEU A 674 -16.71 9.32 53.58
C LEU A 674 -17.65 10.49 53.28
N LEU A 675 -17.14 11.59 52.71
CA LEU A 675 -17.92 12.81 52.47
C LEU A 675 -18.45 12.92 51.03
N GLY A 676 -17.73 12.38 50.04
CA GLY A 676 -18.07 12.53 48.63
C GLY A 676 -18.83 11.34 48.06
N ASP A 677 -18.20 10.16 48.08
CA ASP A 677 -18.70 8.96 47.39
C ASP A 677 -19.85 8.29 48.13
N LEU A 678 -19.67 8.02 49.44
CA LEU A 678 -20.62 7.29 50.27
C LEU A 678 -22.01 7.95 50.34
N PRO A 679 -22.15 9.25 50.67
CA PRO A 679 -23.46 9.86 50.85
C PRO A 679 -24.12 10.29 49.53
N SER A 680 -23.37 10.49 48.44
CA SER A 680 -23.90 11.22 47.28
C SER A 680 -23.37 10.81 45.90
N GLU A 681 -22.39 9.90 45.82
CA GLU A 681 -21.62 9.64 44.61
C GLU A 681 -21.11 10.93 43.95
N TYR A 682 -20.42 11.76 44.74
CA TYR A 682 -19.90 13.06 44.31
C TYR A 682 -21.00 14.02 43.81
N GLY A 683 -22.16 13.97 44.46
CA GLY A 683 -23.31 14.82 44.18
C GLY A 683 -24.07 14.45 42.90
N THR A 684 -24.09 13.18 42.53
CA THR A 684 -24.84 12.68 41.35
C THR A 684 -26.15 12.01 41.75
N SER A 685 -26.20 11.35 42.91
CA SER A 685 -27.40 10.66 43.40
C SER A 685 -28.09 11.41 44.53
N LEU A 686 -29.31 11.92 44.26
CA LEU A 686 -30.15 12.57 45.29
C LEU A 686 -30.77 11.54 46.24
N GLU A 687 -31.08 10.34 45.75
CA GLU A 687 -31.64 9.25 46.56
C GLU A 687 -30.67 8.82 47.66
N ARG A 688 -29.38 8.68 47.33
CA ARG A 688 -28.36 8.35 48.33
C ARG A 688 -28.20 9.43 49.39
N ILE A 689 -28.31 10.70 48.99
CA ILE A 689 -28.26 11.83 49.94
C ILE A 689 -29.46 11.75 50.88
N ALA A 690 -30.66 11.49 50.36
CA ALA A 690 -31.87 11.36 51.17
C ALA A 690 -31.75 10.23 52.21
N TRP A 691 -31.26 9.06 51.79
CA TRP A 691 -30.98 7.95 52.70
C TRP A 691 -29.88 8.27 53.72
N ALA A 692 -28.79 8.91 53.29
CA ALA A 692 -27.70 9.31 54.18
C ALA A 692 -28.18 10.30 55.25
N VAL A 693 -28.98 11.29 54.87
CA VAL A 693 -29.63 12.24 55.80
C VAL A 693 -30.50 11.49 56.80
N LEU A 694 -31.38 10.60 56.32
CA LEU A 694 -32.25 9.81 57.18
C LEU A 694 -31.46 8.96 58.18
N ILE A 695 -30.39 8.30 57.72
CA ILE A 695 -29.51 7.48 58.57
C ILE A 695 -28.85 8.35 59.63
N VAL A 696 -28.33 9.53 59.27
CA VAL A 696 -27.67 10.44 60.23
C VAL A 696 -28.68 10.91 61.28
N VAL A 697 -29.87 11.38 60.88
CA VAL A 697 -30.92 11.82 61.81
C VAL A 697 -31.33 10.69 62.76
N ILE A 698 -31.55 9.48 62.26
CA ILE A 698 -31.90 8.32 63.10
C ILE A 698 -30.75 7.97 64.05
N LEU A 699 -29.50 7.95 63.55
CA LEU A 699 -28.31 7.63 64.34
C LEU A 699 -28.15 8.59 65.53
N PHE A 700 -28.19 9.90 65.28
CA PHE A 700 -28.11 10.91 66.34
C PHE A 700 -29.34 10.85 67.27
N GLY A 701 -30.53 10.62 66.74
CA GLY A 701 -31.75 10.43 67.54
C GLY A 701 -31.64 9.25 68.51
N VAL A 702 -31.09 8.12 68.06
CA VAL A 702 -30.81 6.95 68.92
C VAL A 702 -29.72 7.28 69.94
N LEU A 703 -28.67 8.02 69.58
CA LEU A 703 -27.63 8.45 70.52
C LEU A 703 -28.16 9.36 71.63
N TYR A 704 -29.01 10.33 71.28
CA TYR A 704 -29.71 11.15 72.28
C TYR A 704 -30.59 10.29 73.17
N TRP A 705 -31.37 9.39 72.59
CA TRP A 705 -32.24 8.49 73.35
C TRP A 705 -31.47 7.61 74.34
N LEU A 706 -30.38 6.97 73.89
CA LEU A 706 -29.52 6.16 74.76
C LEU A 706 -28.91 7.00 75.89
N THR A 707 -28.51 8.25 75.61
CA THR A 707 -28.00 9.17 76.62
C THR A 707 -29.06 9.58 77.65
N LEU A 708 -30.30 9.80 77.20
CA LEU A 708 -31.45 10.13 78.06
C LEU A 708 -31.91 8.95 78.91
N MET A 709 -31.72 7.72 78.42
CA MET A 709 -31.98 6.48 79.17
C MET A 709 -30.89 6.21 80.22
N SER A 710 -29.62 6.39 79.83
CA SER A 710 -28.49 6.33 80.74
C SER A 710 -27.31 7.08 80.15
N ASN A 711 -26.78 8.04 80.91
CA ASN A 711 -25.59 8.78 80.52
C ASN A 711 -24.41 7.83 80.16
N ALA A 712 -24.26 6.74 80.90
CA ALA A 712 -23.22 5.75 80.63
C ALA A 712 -23.46 4.98 79.31
N LEU A 713 -24.72 4.64 78.99
CA LEU A 713 -25.07 3.97 77.72
C LEU A 713 -24.86 4.91 76.53
N GLY A 714 -25.29 6.17 76.65
CA GLY A 714 -25.10 7.19 75.61
C GLY A 714 -23.64 7.47 75.30
N MET A 715 -22.81 7.72 76.33
CA MET A 715 -21.38 7.93 76.13
C MET A 715 -20.70 6.68 75.56
N ALA A 716 -21.01 5.49 76.07
CA ALA A 716 -20.48 4.24 75.51
C ALA A 716 -20.83 4.10 74.02
N ALA A 717 -22.08 4.37 73.63
CA ALA A 717 -22.50 4.33 72.24
C ALA A 717 -21.77 5.36 71.35
N THR A 718 -21.56 6.59 71.84
CA THR A 718 -20.77 7.60 71.09
C THR A 718 -19.31 7.16 70.90
N PHE A 719 -18.67 6.61 71.93
CA PHE A 719 -17.30 6.10 71.82
C PHE A 719 -17.21 4.87 70.92
N VAL A 720 -18.22 4.00 70.92
CA VAL A 720 -18.31 2.87 69.99
C VAL A 720 -18.31 3.38 68.54
N ILE A 721 -19.15 4.36 68.20
CA ILE A 721 -19.22 4.91 66.84
C ILE A 721 -17.92 5.59 66.43
N ILE A 722 -17.34 6.41 67.30
CA ILE A 722 -16.05 7.06 67.04
C ILE A 722 -14.96 6.01 66.84
N SER A 723 -14.93 4.97 67.68
CA SER A 723 -13.95 3.88 67.59
C SER A 723 -14.16 3.03 66.33
N LEU A 724 -15.40 2.85 65.87
CA LEU A 724 -15.71 2.18 64.61
C LEU A 724 -15.25 3.02 63.42
N LEU A 725 -15.49 4.33 63.40
CA LEU A 725 -15.00 5.22 62.35
C LEU A 725 -13.47 5.26 62.30
N ILE A 726 -12.81 5.34 63.46
CA ILE A 726 -11.34 5.26 63.56
C ILE A 726 -10.85 3.88 63.11
N SER A 727 -11.56 2.80 63.45
CA SER A 727 -11.20 1.43 63.01
C SER A 727 -11.35 1.26 61.50
N ILE A 728 -12.42 1.79 60.89
CA ILE A 728 -12.60 1.79 59.43
C ILE A 728 -11.51 2.63 58.76
N TRP A 729 -11.21 3.82 59.29
CA TRP A 729 -10.11 4.65 58.80
C TRP A 729 -8.77 3.93 58.91
N HIS A 730 -8.46 3.37 60.08
CA HIS A 730 -7.22 2.64 60.32
C HIS A 730 -7.11 1.41 59.42
N HIS A 731 -8.20 0.67 59.23
CA HIS A 731 -8.26 -0.49 58.34
C HIS A 731 -7.97 -0.09 56.88
N GLN A 732 -8.65 0.94 56.36
CA GLN A 732 -8.40 1.46 55.02
C GLN A 732 -7.00 2.10 54.88
N THR A 733 -6.38 2.56 55.97
CA THR A 733 -5.10 3.27 55.95
C THR A 733 -3.89 2.35 56.09
N PHE A 734 -3.96 1.31 56.92
CA PHE A 734 -2.76 0.53 57.24
C PHE A 734 -2.74 -0.87 56.62
N ASP A 735 -3.80 -1.31 55.91
CA ASP A 735 -3.93 -2.66 55.33
C ASP A 735 -3.52 -3.78 56.32
N ASN A 736 -3.64 -3.49 57.62
CA ASN A 736 -3.13 -4.34 58.68
C ASN A 736 -4.31 -5.10 59.29
N TYR A 737 -4.20 -6.43 59.18
CA TYR A 737 -4.99 -7.53 59.77
C TYR A 737 -6.02 -8.26 58.86
N PRO A 738 -6.07 -9.61 58.95
CA PRO A 738 -6.63 -10.52 57.95
C PRO A 738 -8.16 -10.58 57.93
N ASP A 739 -8.70 -11.30 56.94
CA ASP A 739 -10.08 -11.47 56.45
C ASP A 739 -11.23 -11.74 57.45
N ARG A 740 -11.05 -11.54 58.76
CA ARG A 740 -12.05 -11.84 59.79
C ARG A 740 -12.55 -10.58 60.50
N LEU A 741 -13.84 -10.32 60.32
CA LEU A 741 -14.64 -9.28 61.00
C LEU A 741 -14.49 -9.26 62.54
N ALA A 742 -14.10 -10.40 63.13
CA ALA A 742 -13.86 -10.53 64.57
C ALA A 742 -12.57 -9.83 65.06
N GLU A 743 -11.60 -9.56 64.18
CA GLU A 743 -10.32 -8.94 64.56
C GLU A 743 -10.35 -7.41 64.44
N THR A 744 -11.08 -6.86 63.47
CA THR A 744 -11.39 -5.41 63.35
C THR A 744 -12.22 -4.87 64.51
N LEU A 745 -12.92 -5.74 65.22
CA LEU A 745 -13.65 -5.42 66.45
C LEU A 745 -12.75 -5.41 67.71
N LYS A 746 -11.55 -6.01 67.71
CA LYS A 746 -10.69 -6.09 68.91
C LYS A 746 -10.18 -4.72 69.35
N PHE A 747 -9.80 -3.85 68.42
CA PHE A 747 -9.35 -2.48 68.71
C PHE A 747 -10.47 -1.59 69.31
N PRO A 748 -11.67 -1.47 68.69
CA PRO A 748 -12.76 -0.72 69.29
C PRO A 748 -13.22 -1.33 70.62
N VAL A 749 -13.26 -2.67 70.77
CA VAL A 749 -13.56 -3.32 72.07
C VAL A 749 -12.51 -2.98 73.13
N GLY A 750 -11.21 -3.01 72.79
CA GLY A 750 -10.13 -2.60 73.69
C GLY A 750 -10.21 -1.12 74.08
N MET A 751 -10.48 -0.23 73.13
CA MET A 751 -10.72 1.20 73.40
C MET A 751 -11.96 1.43 74.27
N ILE A 752 -13.06 0.70 74.03
CA ILE A 752 -14.28 0.77 74.84
C ILE A 752 -13.99 0.32 76.28
N ILE A 753 -13.18 -0.73 76.48
CA ILE A 753 -12.79 -1.19 77.82
C ILE A 753 -11.92 -0.14 78.52
N ILE A 754 -10.91 0.41 77.83
CA ILE A 754 -10.00 1.43 78.38
C ILE A 754 -10.75 2.71 78.71
N LEU A 755 -11.60 3.20 77.80
CA LEU A 755 -12.43 4.39 78.00
C LEU A 755 -13.50 4.15 79.07
N GLY A 756 -14.04 2.94 79.17
CA GLY A 756 -14.96 2.53 80.24
C GLY A 756 -14.27 2.51 81.61
N MET A 757 -13.04 2.00 81.69
CA MET A 757 -12.21 2.03 82.89
C MET A 757 -11.81 3.46 83.29
N PHE A 758 -11.45 4.30 82.30
CA PHE A 758 -11.15 5.72 82.50
C PHE A 758 -12.38 6.50 82.97
N TYR A 759 -13.54 6.26 82.36
CA TYR A 759 -14.80 6.87 82.80
C TYR A 759 -15.15 6.45 84.23
N TRP A 760 -15.00 5.17 84.59
CA TRP A 760 -15.34 4.73 85.94
C TRP A 760 -14.42 5.32 87.02
N SER A 761 -13.16 5.57 86.68
CA SER A 761 -12.17 6.21 87.57
C SER A 761 -12.31 7.74 87.64
N VAL A 762 -12.72 8.39 86.56
CA VAL A 762 -12.82 9.86 86.45
C VAL A 762 -14.22 10.41 86.77
N ALA A 763 -15.29 9.71 86.41
CA ALA A 763 -16.68 10.16 86.61
C ALA A 763 -17.05 10.49 88.07
N PRO A 764 -16.56 9.77 89.11
CA PRO A 764 -16.79 10.15 90.50
C PRO A 764 -16.13 11.49 90.88
N GLN A 765 -15.01 11.84 90.24
CA GLN A 765 -14.19 13.02 90.56
C GLN A 765 -14.74 14.31 89.91
N ILE A 766 -15.50 14.20 88.82
CA ILE A 766 -16.07 15.35 88.07
C ILE A 766 -17.59 15.50 88.28
N LYS A 767 -18.18 14.70 89.18
CA LYS A 767 -19.64 14.60 89.41
C LYS A 767 -20.36 15.93 89.76
N GLY A 768 -19.61 16.97 90.13
CA GLY A 768 -20.13 18.32 90.45
C GLY A 768 -19.77 19.43 89.46
N VAL A 769 -18.98 19.16 88.41
CA VAL A 769 -18.46 20.20 87.48
C VAL A 769 -19.17 20.17 86.12
N ILE A 770 -19.65 19.00 85.67
CA ILE A 770 -20.35 18.85 84.40
C ILE A 770 -21.85 18.64 84.68
N ALA A 771 -22.69 19.55 84.18
CA ALA A 771 -24.15 19.42 84.28
C ALA A 771 -24.61 18.08 83.69
N ARG A 772 -25.57 17.41 84.35
CA ARG A 772 -26.12 16.15 83.81
C ARG A 772 -26.64 16.39 82.38
N PRO A 773 -26.29 15.51 81.44
CA PRO A 773 -26.79 15.60 80.08
C PRO A 773 -28.28 15.30 80.07
N ASP A 774 -29.03 16.22 79.52
CA ASP A 774 -30.49 16.17 79.40
C ASP A 774 -30.91 17.02 78.20
N ILE A 775 -32.14 16.83 77.75
CA ILE A 775 -32.79 17.74 76.81
C ILE A 775 -33.97 18.34 77.56
N LEU A 776 -33.91 19.66 77.78
CA LEU A 776 -34.92 20.39 78.53
C LEU A 776 -35.92 21.02 77.57
N LEU A 777 -37.20 20.88 77.88
CA LEU A 777 -38.24 21.68 77.25
C LEU A 777 -38.10 23.15 77.67
N SER A 778 -38.67 24.08 76.91
CA SER A 778 -38.64 25.54 77.18
C SER A 778 -39.19 25.93 78.55
N ASN A 779 -40.07 25.11 79.13
CA ASN A 779 -40.59 25.24 80.51
C ASN A 779 -39.64 24.66 81.59
N GLY A 780 -38.43 24.24 81.23
CA GLY A 780 -37.43 23.65 82.12
C GLY A 780 -37.66 22.17 82.46
N THR A 781 -38.69 21.52 81.88
CA THR A 781 -38.97 20.11 82.16
C THR A 781 -38.02 19.18 81.40
N SER A 782 -37.54 18.15 82.11
CA SER A 782 -36.62 17.14 81.60
C SER A 782 -37.37 16.09 80.78
N ILE A 783 -36.83 15.74 79.61
CA ILE A 783 -37.35 14.67 78.76
C ILE A 783 -36.72 13.31 79.14
N ALA A 784 -35.71 13.30 80.03
CA ALA A 784 -35.01 12.09 80.47
C ALA A 784 -35.82 11.18 81.41
N HIS A 785 -35.50 9.88 81.36
CA HIS A 785 -36.20 8.81 82.05
C HIS A 785 -36.12 8.92 83.58
N ARG A 786 -37.25 9.13 84.28
CA ARG A 786 -37.33 9.08 85.76
C ARG A 786 -38.51 8.22 86.23
N GLY A 787 -38.25 6.94 86.52
CA GLY A 787 -39.21 6.01 87.18
C GLY A 787 -39.65 4.81 86.33
N ILE A 788 -40.23 3.80 86.99
CA ILE A 788 -40.51 2.44 86.47
C ILE A 788 -41.72 2.38 85.48
N ASN A 789 -42.55 3.43 85.40
CA ASN A 789 -43.77 3.47 84.56
C ASN A 789 -43.71 4.47 83.39
N SER A 790 -42.54 4.66 82.76
CA SER A 790 -42.38 5.67 81.70
C SER A 790 -42.49 5.11 80.27
N ASN A 791 -43.02 5.92 79.34
CA ASN A 791 -43.22 5.54 77.94
C ASN A 791 -41.91 5.67 77.15
N CYS A 792 -41.09 4.61 77.12
CA CYS A 792 -39.81 4.57 76.40
C CYS A 792 -39.91 5.01 74.93
N ILE A 793 -41.06 4.74 74.29
CA ILE A 793 -41.34 5.13 72.90
C ILE A 793 -41.47 6.65 72.79
N GLY A 794 -42.10 7.31 73.77
CA GLY A 794 -42.24 8.76 73.80
C GLY A 794 -40.89 9.49 73.91
N THR A 795 -39.98 8.99 74.75
CA THR A 795 -38.62 9.55 74.85
C THR A 795 -37.82 9.37 73.55
N LEU A 796 -37.98 8.24 72.87
CA LEU A 796 -37.34 8.01 71.56
C LEU A 796 -37.86 8.97 70.49
N LEU A 797 -39.18 9.16 70.42
CA LEU A 797 -39.80 10.09 69.47
C LEU A 797 -39.36 11.53 69.71
N ASN A 798 -39.27 11.97 70.97
CA ASN A 798 -38.77 13.30 71.31
C ASN A 798 -37.28 13.45 70.96
N ALA A 799 -36.47 12.42 71.16
CA ALA A 799 -35.05 12.42 70.78
C ALA A 799 -34.84 12.47 69.25
N LEU A 800 -35.69 11.75 68.49
CA LEU A 800 -35.70 11.80 67.02
C LEU A 800 -36.15 13.18 66.50
N TYR A 801 -37.18 13.76 67.13
CA TYR A 801 -37.62 15.13 66.81
C TYR A 801 -36.53 16.16 67.09
N TYR A 802 -35.86 16.06 68.24
CA TYR A 802 -34.73 16.93 68.58
C TYR A 802 -33.57 16.81 67.59
N SER A 803 -33.21 15.58 67.20
CA SER A 803 -32.22 15.30 66.14
C SER A 803 -32.59 15.97 64.81
N LEU A 804 -33.84 15.80 64.35
CA LEU A 804 -34.32 16.41 63.11
C LEU A 804 -34.21 17.94 63.12
N VAL A 805 -34.64 18.59 64.20
CA VAL A 805 -34.60 20.06 64.34
C VAL A 805 -33.16 20.57 64.47
N THR A 806 -32.28 19.80 65.13
CA THR A 806 -30.86 20.13 65.28
C THR A 806 -30.11 19.96 63.95
N PHE A 807 -30.32 18.86 63.24
CA PHE A 807 -29.74 18.59 61.92
C PHE A 807 -30.14 19.64 60.89
N THR A 808 -31.42 20.01 60.85
CA THR A 808 -31.90 21.05 59.93
C THR A 808 -31.52 22.48 60.37
N THR A 809 -30.92 22.64 61.56
CA THR A 809 -30.59 23.92 62.19
C THR A 809 -31.78 24.87 62.36
N LEU A 810 -33.01 24.33 62.33
CA LEU A 810 -34.25 25.10 62.38
C LEU A 810 -34.49 25.72 63.76
N GLY A 811 -34.10 25.01 64.83
CA GLY A 811 -33.99 25.55 66.19
C GLY A 811 -35.25 26.24 66.73
N TYR A 812 -36.35 25.51 66.93
CA TYR A 812 -37.62 26.07 67.43
C TYR A 812 -37.58 26.64 68.85
N GLY A 813 -36.49 26.44 69.60
CA GLY A 813 -36.33 26.94 70.98
C GLY A 813 -37.21 26.22 72.00
N ASP A 814 -37.88 25.15 71.59
CA ASP A 814 -38.72 24.29 72.42
C ASP A 814 -37.90 23.27 73.22
N MET A 815 -36.71 22.91 72.74
CA MET A 815 -35.79 21.96 73.36
C MET A 815 -34.35 22.47 73.39
N HIS A 816 -33.67 22.32 74.53
CA HIS A 816 -32.27 22.74 74.71
C HIS A 816 -31.41 21.65 75.38
N PRO A 817 -30.22 21.35 74.84
CA PRO A 817 -29.32 20.34 75.39
C PRO A 817 -28.53 20.88 76.58
N THR A 818 -28.32 20.04 77.59
CA THR A 818 -27.44 20.33 78.74
C THR A 818 -26.23 19.40 78.77
N GLY A 819 -25.22 19.76 79.56
CA GLY A 819 -24.01 18.96 79.71
C GLY A 819 -23.27 18.76 78.38
N TRP A 820 -22.77 17.55 78.16
CA TRP A 820 -21.99 17.20 76.96
C TRP A 820 -22.83 17.02 75.69
N LEU A 821 -24.17 16.89 75.82
CA LEU A 821 -25.07 16.84 74.65
C LEU A 821 -24.97 18.10 73.78
N LYS A 822 -24.55 19.24 74.36
CA LYS A 822 -24.24 20.46 73.60
C LYS A 822 -23.19 20.24 72.51
N ALA A 823 -22.14 19.47 72.82
CA ALA A 823 -21.10 19.16 71.84
C ALA A 823 -21.62 18.20 70.77
N LEU A 824 -22.42 17.20 71.16
CA LEU A 824 -23.04 16.27 70.22
C LEU A 824 -23.99 16.99 69.24
N SER A 825 -24.81 17.93 69.76
CA SER A 825 -25.69 18.77 68.95
C SER A 825 -24.95 19.75 68.05
N ALA A 826 -23.81 20.28 68.49
CA ALA A 826 -22.97 21.11 67.63
C ALA A 826 -22.38 20.32 66.44
N ILE A 827 -21.95 19.07 66.67
CA ILE A 827 -21.46 18.17 65.63
C ILE A 827 -22.57 17.79 64.65
N GLU A 828 -23.76 17.48 65.16
CA GLU A 828 -24.93 17.18 64.33
C GLU A 828 -25.35 18.38 63.46
N ALA A 829 -25.41 19.58 64.05
CA ALA A 829 -25.73 20.81 63.32
C ALA A 829 -24.72 21.10 62.21
N LEU A 830 -23.41 20.92 62.48
CA LEU A 830 -22.37 21.07 61.45
C LEU A 830 -22.52 20.02 60.34
N THR A 831 -22.82 18.77 60.71
CA THR A 831 -23.07 17.69 59.76
C THR A 831 -24.28 18.03 58.88
N GLY A 832 -25.37 18.48 59.48
CA GLY A 832 -26.57 18.95 58.80
C GLY A 832 -26.31 20.09 57.83
N ALA A 833 -25.50 21.08 58.21
CA ALA A 833 -25.10 22.17 57.33
C ALA A 833 -24.37 21.66 56.06
N VAL A 834 -23.47 20.69 56.20
CA VAL A 834 -22.75 20.06 55.07
C VAL A 834 -23.73 19.31 54.14
N PHE A 835 -24.63 18.52 54.70
CA PHE A 835 -25.62 17.77 53.92
C PHE A 835 -26.62 18.69 53.21
N MET A 836 -27.08 19.75 53.86
CA MET A 836 -27.97 20.74 53.23
C MET A 836 -27.26 21.46 52.09
N ALA A 837 -25.98 21.83 52.25
CA ALA A 837 -25.18 22.38 51.16
C ALA A 837 -25.04 21.41 49.98
N LEU A 838 -24.85 20.11 50.24
CA LEU A 838 -24.82 19.08 49.21
C LEU A 838 -26.16 18.93 48.49
N ILE A 839 -27.29 18.90 49.20
CA ILE A 839 -28.64 18.85 48.61
C ILE A 839 -28.85 20.02 47.67
N VAL A 840 -28.56 21.24 48.13
CA VAL A 840 -28.69 22.46 47.33
C VAL A 840 -27.78 22.38 46.09
N ALA A 841 -26.53 21.95 46.26
CA ALA A 841 -25.60 21.81 45.13
C ALA A 841 -26.08 20.79 44.09
N VAL A 842 -26.64 19.64 44.51
CA VAL A 842 -27.17 18.62 43.60
C VAL A 842 -28.44 19.08 42.89
N ILE A 843 -29.38 19.72 43.62
CA ILE A 843 -30.60 20.27 43.02
C ILE A 843 -30.25 21.38 42.04
N ALA A 844 -29.40 22.33 42.44
CA ALA A 844 -28.94 23.40 41.57
C ALA A 844 -28.25 22.84 40.32
N ARG A 845 -27.40 21.82 40.46
CA ARG A 845 -26.78 21.13 39.32
C ARG A 845 -27.84 20.50 38.40
N LYS A 846 -28.88 19.85 38.95
CA LYS A 846 -29.97 19.25 38.16
C LYS A 846 -30.86 20.28 37.47
N TRP A 847 -30.98 21.49 38.02
CA TRP A 847 -31.83 22.57 37.49
C TRP A 847 -31.10 23.48 36.49
N MET A 848 -29.81 23.75 36.71
CA MET A 848 -28.98 24.56 35.82
C MET A 848 -28.55 23.81 34.55
N ARG A 849 -28.59 22.48 34.60
CA ARG A 849 -28.41 21.61 33.44
C ARG A 849 -29.74 21.51 32.70
#